data_AF-A0A8H6WFJ8-F1
#
_entry.id   AF-A0A8H6WFJ8-F1
#
_cell.length_a   1.000
_cell.length_b   1.000
_cell.length_c   1.000
_cell.angle_alpha   90.00
_cell.angle_beta   90.00
_cell.angle_gamma   90.00
#
_symmetry.space_group_name_H-M   'P 1'
#
loop_
_entity.id
_entity.type
_entity.pdbx_description
1 polymer ?
#
loop_
_entity_poly.entity_id
_entity_poly.type
_entity_poly.pdbx_seq_one_letter_code
_entity_poly.pdbx_strand_id
1 'polypeptide(L)'
;MLPSLLLVLSLVFLPTLALPPALPLAVRTPTFNVWIDTGDNRNPALTWPQFWNEDHILGWAGYIRVDGTAYHWLGTALGGGTNFRGATITPTTFLSPIEPDDLARGSLPFSYVYIEGGSMDGKNHSIQLYSDISAEWLSIGVRTQTPIRWQSQETENAAYLEFQLVSPSSTFEDIAEDGTAIYATVWNAPGRQSLIATDRQLRDAIISNETTLQLTSDLLPATQGFAQQPEGGFPVLGHYIDLGNVSTIPTTAWVVGLARDPVVTFQGAARHAYYRSRWKTLPDAVDAFVADFPAAKQRALALDERILADANAISADYADLVSLGLRQALAGLEITVPQLSDGSYNTSDVLVFLKDTGYSQRVNPTETMYALMPALLYLNGTLLGQLLEPMFRVQRTDAYAAPDLGTPYPRAPGNMLKNDGVGVEHSANMIIMVLAHARATGDGSLISRYYTTLKAWAEYLSDQALSPSQQSADATTSVLGQASGGLTNLGVKGIVGVAAMAEISRVVGDMGAAESFRASVANLTQVWTTQSLFSGSLAWEYDNPGSSGLMYNLFADRLLQLGVFSDEVYKAQDATTASSSGYGMALSTGSNSMTRSDWTMFAAAAAASNSTRDNLISGVLARAMLNSANGTFSNLYDVRTGQGVSEDVAQNGFASPAQGAILSLLSLSLPNKTIVAASYAGDGATTNTAAPSHRNTMPAIIGGVMAGVAILLILGGLGAFFYRCARRRPERDHVHVAVARWTDSCTVTSEEPSLSMRENTPTPTSNTPTPTSPIRFLFRPPSKVAELTPQERRRLALERRSLGADSDWRRELVNLRMEMAEIRAKQDEGAPPKYQ
;
A
#
# COMPACT_ATOMS: atom_id res chain seq x y z
N MET A 1 -23.33 -41.69 17.42
CA MET A 1 -22.05 -41.11 17.89
C MET A 1 -21.52 -40.26 16.75
N LEU A 2 -21.71 -38.94 16.82
CA LEU A 2 -21.21 -38.00 15.81
C LEU A 2 -19.70 -37.81 16.02
N PRO A 3 -18.83 -38.07 15.04
CA PRO A 3 -17.46 -37.60 15.10
C PRO A 3 -17.48 -36.09 14.82
N SER A 4 -17.08 -35.31 15.81
CA SER A 4 -16.87 -33.87 15.66
C SER A 4 -15.67 -33.64 14.74
N LEU A 5 -15.90 -33.26 13.49
CA LEU A 5 -14.85 -32.82 12.56
C LEU A 5 -14.52 -31.35 12.86
N LEU A 6 -13.32 -31.09 13.39
CA LEU A 6 -12.75 -29.75 13.48
C LEU A 6 -11.91 -29.54 12.23
N LEU A 7 -12.46 -28.86 11.23
CA LEU A 7 -11.65 -28.20 10.21
C LEU A 7 -11.26 -26.84 10.77
N VAL A 8 -9.98 -26.68 11.13
CA VAL A 8 -9.39 -25.36 11.36
C VAL A 8 -8.55 -25.10 10.13
N LEU A 9 -8.89 -24.07 9.34
CA LEU A 9 -7.93 -23.51 8.39
C LEU A 9 -6.68 -23.19 9.20
N SER A 10 -5.52 -23.75 8.82
CA SER A 10 -4.25 -23.46 9.46
C SER A 10 -3.88 -21.99 9.24
N LEU A 11 -4.45 -21.13 10.07
CA LEU A 11 -4.10 -19.74 10.26
C LEU A 11 -3.32 -19.73 11.57
N VAL A 12 -2.03 -19.37 11.49
CA VAL A 12 -1.15 -19.33 12.65
C VAL A 12 -1.79 -18.41 13.69
N PHE A 13 -2.20 -19.01 14.81
CA PHE A 13 -2.71 -18.29 15.98
C PHE A 13 -1.54 -17.61 16.70
N LEU A 14 -1.56 -16.28 16.75
CA LEU A 14 -1.14 -15.56 17.96
C LEU A 14 -2.43 -15.28 18.75
N PRO A 15 -2.68 -15.90 19.91
CA PRO A 15 -3.94 -15.77 20.66
C PRO A 15 -4.19 -14.38 21.28
N THR A 16 -3.57 -13.31 20.78
CA THR A 16 -3.49 -12.04 21.52
C THR A 16 -3.54 -10.76 20.67
N LEU A 17 -3.67 -10.81 19.34
CA LEU A 17 -3.88 -9.55 18.60
C LEU A 17 -5.37 -9.20 18.61
N ALA A 18 -5.72 -8.17 19.39
CA ALA A 18 -6.93 -7.41 19.13
C ALA A 18 -6.95 -7.01 17.66
N LEU A 19 -8.08 -7.12 16.97
CA LEU A 19 -8.19 -6.64 15.60
C LEU A 19 -8.43 -5.12 15.60
N PRO A 20 -7.81 -4.37 14.66
CA PRO A 20 -8.16 -2.96 14.47
C PRO A 20 -9.63 -2.87 14.02
N PRO A 21 -10.32 -1.75 14.28
CA PRO A 21 -11.72 -1.52 13.88
C PRO A 21 -12.09 -1.94 12.47
N ALA A 22 -11.21 -1.72 11.50
CA ALA A 22 -11.41 -2.13 10.12
C ALA A 22 -10.14 -2.77 9.55
N LEU A 23 -10.32 -3.83 8.78
CA LEU A 23 -9.25 -4.52 8.06
C LEU A 23 -9.35 -4.24 6.55
N PRO A 24 -8.22 -3.94 5.87
CA PRO A 24 -8.22 -3.74 4.42
C PRO A 24 -8.32 -5.09 3.70
N LEU A 25 -9.36 -5.28 2.89
CA LEU A 25 -9.54 -6.49 2.07
C LEU A 25 -9.00 -6.32 0.64
N ALA A 26 -9.40 -5.23 -0.02
CA ALA A 26 -8.95 -4.95 -1.39
C ALA A 26 -8.81 -3.44 -1.57
N VAL A 27 -7.59 -2.94 -1.34
CA VAL A 27 -7.29 -1.51 -1.26
C VAL A 27 -6.21 -1.17 -2.29
N ARG A 28 -6.62 -0.54 -3.39
CA ARG A 28 -5.76 -0.32 -4.58
C ARG A 28 -5.82 1.10 -5.12
N THR A 29 -7.02 1.67 -5.23
CA THR A 29 -7.25 3.01 -5.82
C THR A 29 -8.39 3.71 -5.07
N PRO A 30 -8.62 5.02 -5.28
CA PRO A 30 -9.68 5.73 -4.58
C PRO A 30 -11.07 5.14 -4.78
N THR A 31 -11.25 4.42 -5.89
CA THR A 31 -12.51 3.80 -6.30
C THR A 31 -12.56 2.30 -6.00
N PHE A 32 -11.41 1.68 -5.73
CA PHE A 32 -11.30 0.27 -5.36
C PHE A 32 -10.62 0.18 -3.99
N ASN A 33 -11.43 0.39 -2.95
CA ASN A 33 -10.98 0.60 -1.57
C ASN A 33 -11.97 -0.06 -0.59
N VAL A 34 -11.77 -1.36 -0.39
CA VAL A 34 -12.70 -2.28 0.29
C VAL A 34 -12.17 -2.70 1.64
N TRP A 35 -13.01 -2.58 2.66
CA TRP A 35 -12.70 -2.82 4.06
C TRP A 35 -13.70 -3.79 4.68
N ILE A 36 -13.31 -4.40 5.79
CA ILE A 36 -14.23 -5.15 6.64
C ILE A 36 -14.18 -4.65 8.06
N ASP A 37 -15.37 -4.39 8.60
CA ASP A 37 -15.58 -3.91 9.95
C ASP A 37 -15.46 -5.05 10.96
N THR A 38 -14.57 -4.86 11.93
CA THR A 38 -14.34 -5.74 13.08
C THR A 38 -14.54 -5.01 14.40
N GLY A 39 -15.03 -3.76 14.35
CA GLY A 39 -15.32 -2.93 15.50
C GLY A 39 -16.29 -3.61 16.45
N ASP A 40 -16.17 -3.31 17.75
CA ASP A 40 -16.91 -3.97 18.83
C ASP A 40 -16.79 -5.51 18.81
N ASN A 41 -15.64 -6.03 18.36
CA ASN A 41 -15.32 -7.44 18.17
C ASN A 41 -16.29 -8.15 17.22
N ARG A 42 -16.83 -7.44 16.22
CA ARG A 42 -17.60 -8.06 15.13
C ARG A 42 -16.74 -9.11 14.44
N ASN A 43 -17.36 -10.26 14.18
CA ASN A 43 -16.68 -11.35 13.49
C ASN A 43 -16.61 -11.02 11.99
N PRO A 44 -15.42 -10.79 11.41
CA PRO A 44 -15.31 -10.41 10.00
C PRO A 44 -15.84 -11.49 9.05
N ALA A 45 -15.91 -12.75 9.46
CA ALA A 45 -16.50 -13.80 8.64
C ALA A 45 -18.04 -13.75 8.55
N LEU A 46 -18.69 -12.88 9.33
CA LEU A 46 -20.15 -12.72 9.41
C LEU A 46 -20.61 -11.28 9.14
N THR A 47 -19.71 -10.44 8.62
CA THR A 47 -19.97 -9.04 8.28
C THR A 47 -19.80 -8.85 6.79
N TRP A 48 -20.60 -7.97 6.18
CA TRP A 48 -20.38 -7.58 4.79
C TRP A 48 -19.16 -6.67 4.67
N PRO A 49 -18.29 -6.90 3.68
CA PRO A 49 -17.34 -5.88 3.26
C PRO A 49 -18.05 -4.59 2.88
N GLN A 50 -17.39 -3.48 3.15
CA GLN A 50 -17.90 -2.14 2.88
C GLN A 50 -16.87 -1.33 2.11
N PHE A 51 -17.37 -0.29 1.44
CA PHE A 51 -16.50 0.73 0.89
C PHE A 51 -15.89 1.58 2.02
N TRP A 52 -14.78 2.25 1.75
CA TRP A 52 -13.98 2.95 2.78
C TRP A 52 -14.72 4.01 3.58
N ASN A 53 -15.83 4.54 3.06
CA ASN A 53 -16.70 5.52 3.73
C ASN A 53 -17.83 4.88 4.57
N GLU A 54 -17.85 3.54 4.71
CA GLU A 54 -18.80 2.74 5.49
C GLU A 54 -20.27 2.79 5.06
N ASP A 55 -20.63 3.68 4.12
CA ASP A 55 -22.01 3.89 3.69
C ASP A 55 -22.51 2.85 2.67
N HIS A 56 -21.59 2.04 2.12
CA HIS A 56 -21.90 1.15 1.01
C HIS A 56 -21.45 -0.30 1.23
N ILE A 57 -22.40 -1.22 1.11
CA ILE A 57 -22.16 -2.66 1.17
C ILE A 57 -21.60 -3.15 -0.16
N LEU A 58 -20.48 -3.87 -0.08
CA LEU A 58 -19.87 -4.57 -1.20
C LEU A 58 -20.08 -6.06 -0.99
N GLY A 59 -21.24 -6.56 -1.45
CA GLY A 59 -21.60 -7.96 -1.34
C GLY A 59 -20.49 -8.85 -1.90
N TRP A 60 -19.83 -9.58 -1.00
CA TRP A 60 -18.73 -10.48 -1.31
C TRP A 60 -18.82 -11.65 -0.37
N ALA A 61 -19.16 -12.82 -0.90
CA ALA A 61 -19.40 -14.02 -0.12
C ALA A 61 -18.39 -15.12 -0.43
N GLY A 62 -18.13 -15.96 0.57
CA GLY A 62 -17.19 -17.06 0.47
C GLY A 62 -17.67 -18.30 1.22
N TYR A 63 -17.60 -19.46 0.58
CA TYR A 63 -17.95 -20.75 1.15
C TYR A 63 -16.87 -21.81 0.85
N ILE A 64 -16.72 -22.77 1.76
CA ILE A 64 -15.94 -24.01 1.59
C ILE A 64 -16.84 -25.17 1.99
N ARG A 65 -16.96 -26.19 1.15
CA ARG A 65 -17.65 -27.43 1.48
C ARG A 65 -16.62 -28.51 1.78
N VAL A 66 -16.79 -29.18 2.92
CA VAL A 66 -15.94 -30.30 3.37
C VAL A 66 -16.84 -31.50 3.60
N ASP A 67 -16.62 -32.57 2.85
CA ASP A 67 -17.42 -33.80 2.92
C ASP A 67 -18.93 -33.54 2.82
N GLY A 68 -19.32 -32.63 1.93
CA GLY A 68 -20.70 -32.22 1.69
C GLY A 68 -21.26 -31.21 2.69
N THR A 69 -20.52 -30.85 3.74
CA THR A 69 -20.92 -29.82 4.72
C THR A 69 -20.37 -28.46 4.34
N ALA A 70 -21.25 -27.47 4.15
CA ALA A 70 -20.84 -26.11 3.81
C ALA A 70 -20.45 -25.27 5.05
N TYR A 71 -19.36 -24.53 4.91
CA TYR A 71 -18.85 -23.56 5.87
C TYR A 71 -18.68 -22.22 5.16
N HIS A 72 -19.16 -21.16 5.79
CA HIS A 72 -19.06 -19.80 5.30
C HIS A 72 -17.76 -19.16 5.81
N TRP A 73 -17.06 -18.33 5.03
CA TRP A 73 -15.79 -17.69 5.46
C TRP A 73 -15.68 -16.18 5.21
N LEU A 74 -16.58 -15.57 4.43
CA LEU A 74 -16.63 -14.13 4.20
C LEU A 74 -18.06 -13.71 3.82
N GLY A 75 -18.53 -12.56 4.32
CA GLY A 75 -19.85 -11.99 4.01
C GLY A 75 -20.90 -12.26 5.08
N THR A 76 -22.18 -12.16 4.74
CA THR A 76 -23.27 -12.62 5.62
C THR A 76 -23.97 -13.83 5.00
N ALA A 77 -24.08 -14.91 5.76
CA ALA A 77 -24.74 -16.13 5.31
C ALA A 77 -26.24 -15.90 5.08
N LEU A 78 -26.78 -16.40 3.96
CA LEU A 78 -28.21 -16.58 3.76
C LEU A 78 -28.63 -17.92 4.40
N GLY A 79 -29.71 -17.92 5.19
CA GLY A 79 -30.39 -19.13 5.65
C GLY A 79 -29.55 -20.09 6.52
N GLY A 80 -29.52 -19.88 7.84
CA GLY A 80 -29.38 -20.95 8.84
C GLY A 80 -28.20 -21.94 8.75
N GLY A 81 -27.10 -21.64 8.04
CA GLY A 81 -25.90 -22.47 8.02
C GLY A 81 -25.38 -22.71 9.44
N THR A 82 -25.62 -23.91 9.98
CA THR A 82 -25.67 -24.14 11.44
C THR A 82 -24.33 -24.45 12.09
N ASN A 83 -23.20 -24.45 11.39
CA ASN A 83 -21.91 -24.83 12.00
C ASN A 83 -20.74 -23.99 11.48
N PHE A 84 -20.69 -22.72 11.84
CA PHE A 84 -19.44 -21.96 11.77
C PHE A 84 -18.62 -22.19 13.05
N ARG A 85 -17.45 -22.82 12.93
CA ARG A 85 -16.44 -22.85 14.00
C ARG A 85 -15.23 -22.02 13.55
N GLY A 86 -15.36 -20.69 13.64
CA GLY A 86 -14.26 -19.73 13.59
C GLY A 86 -13.34 -19.80 12.35
N ALA A 87 -13.50 -18.85 11.42
CA ALA A 87 -12.49 -18.50 10.43
C ALA A 87 -11.83 -17.19 10.88
N THR A 88 -10.51 -17.18 10.98
CA THR A 88 -9.75 -15.94 11.20
C THR A 88 -9.38 -15.37 9.83
N ILE A 89 -9.90 -14.19 9.50
CA ILE A 89 -9.42 -13.47 8.32
C ILE A 89 -8.04 -12.91 8.67
N THR A 90 -7.01 -13.38 7.96
CA THR A 90 -5.66 -12.80 8.08
C THR A 90 -5.41 -11.84 6.93
N PRO A 91 -4.66 -10.74 7.16
CA PRO A 91 -4.20 -9.85 6.08
C PRO A 91 -3.43 -10.59 4.99
N THR A 92 -2.85 -11.76 5.28
CA THR A 92 -2.18 -12.60 4.29
C THR A 92 -3.14 -13.21 3.28
N THR A 93 -4.37 -13.57 3.64
CA THR A 93 -5.41 -14.14 2.74
C THR A 93 -5.86 -13.15 1.67
N PHE A 94 -5.76 -11.85 1.96
CA PHE A 94 -6.16 -10.74 1.10
C PHE A 94 -4.94 -9.96 0.64
N LEU A 95 -4.55 -10.18 -0.61
CA LEU A 95 -3.33 -9.64 -1.17
C LEU A 95 -3.63 -8.53 -2.17
N SER A 96 -3.40 -7.28 -1.77
CA SER A 96 -3.32 -6.11 -2.64
C SER A 96 -1.85 -5.75 -2.86
N PRO A 97 -1.20 -6.20 -3.95
CA PRO A 97 0.25 -6.05 -4.10
C PRO A 97 0.69 -4.59 -4.16
N ILE A 98 1.65 -4.20 -3.32
CA ILE A 98 2.35 -2.93 -3.43
C ILE A 98 3.58 -3.18 -4.30
N GLU A 99 3.69 -2.47 -5.43
CA GLU A 99 4.69 -2.71 -6.47
C GLU A 99 5.51 -1.44 -6.73
N PRO A 100 6.44 -1.07 -5.83
CA PRO A 100 7.14 0.22 -5.91
C PRO A 100 7.95 0.38 -7.19
N ASP A 101 8.52 -0.71 -7.71
CA ASP A 101 9.47 -0.69 -8.82
C ASP A 101 8.82 -0.94 -10.20
N ASP A 102 7.52 -1.21 -10.26
CA ASP A 102 6.81 -1.51 -11.51
C ASP A 102 5.48 -0.73 -11.60
N LEU A 103 5.52 0.44 -12.22
CA LEU A 103 4.36 1.34 -12.35
C LEU A 103 3.16 0.69 -13.05
N ALA A 104 3.38 -0.25 -13.98
CA ALA A 104 2.28 -0.92 -14.66
C ALA A 104 1.57 -1.90 -13.72
N ARG A 105 2.32 -2.65 -12.91
CA ARG A 105 1.71 -3.51 -11.87
C ARG A 105 1.10 -2.69 -10.75
N GLY A 106 1.80 -1.66 -10.30
CA GLY A 106 1.35 -0.75 -9.26
C GLY A 106 0.04 -0.06 -9.58
N SER A 107 -0.28 0.16 -10.86
CA SER A 107 -1.53 0.78 -11.33
C SER A 107 -2.64 -0.19 -11.73
N LEU A 108 -2.45 -1.51 -11.60
CA LEU A 108 -3.54 -2.47 -11.83
C LEU A 108 -4.61 -2.34 -10.73
N PRO A 109 -5.89 -2.16 -11.09
CA PRO A 109 -6.98 -2.01 -10.12
C PRO A 109 -7.53 -3.39 -9.69
N PHE A 110 -6.62 -4.31 -9.35
CA PHE A 110 -6.91 -5.70 -9.02
C PHE A 110 -6.29 -6.11 -7.69
N SER A 111 -6.95 -7.01 -6.97
CA SER A 111 -6.50 -7.60 -5.72
C SER A 111 -6.80 -9.10 -5.73
N TYR A 112 -6.04 -9.88 -4.96
CA TYR A 112 -6.29 -11.30 -4.79
C TYR A 112 -6.98 -11.59 -3.46
N VAL A 113 -7.85 -12.59 -3.47
CA VAL A 113 -8.20 -13.37 -2.26
C VAL A 113 -7.79 -14.80 -2.54
N TYR A 114 -7.17 -15.48 -1.59
CA TYR A 114 -6.75 -16.85 -1.79
C TYR A 114 -6.90 -17.71 -0.55
N ILE A 115 -7.11 -19.01 -0.76
CA ILE A 115 -7.23 -20.02 0.29
C ILE A 115 -6.10 -21.02 0.15
N GLU A 116 -5.52 -21.38 1.29
CA GLU A 116 -4.59 -22.49 1.46
C GLU A 116 -4.85 -23.17 2.80
N GLY A 117 -4.54 -24.46 2.91
CA GLY A 117 -4.80 -25.24 4.12
C GLY A 117 -4.56 -26.73 3.94
N GLY A 118 -4.72 -27.51 5.00
CA GLY A 118 -4.59 -28.96 4.94
C GLY A 118 -5.39 -29.65 6.04
N SER A 119 -5.60 -30.96 5.87
CA SER A 119 -6.29 -31.77 6.86
C SER A 119 -5.45 -31.90 8.13
N MET A 120 -6.10 -31.71 9.27
CA MET A 120 -5.49 -31.92 10.59
C MET A 120 -5.56 -33.38 11.06
N ASP A 121 -6.47 -34.19 10.51
CA ASP A 121 -6.62 -35.60 10.86
C ASP A 121 -5.75 -36.53 9.99
N GLY A 122 -5.02 -35.94 9.03
CA GLY A 122 -4.15 -36.65 8.10
C GLY A 122 -4.86 -37.42 6.99
N LYS A 123 -6.19 -37.28 6.86
CA LYS A 123 -6.99 -37.94 5.81
C LYS A 123 -7.30 -37.01 4.66
N ASN A 124 -7.75 -37.61 3.55
CA ASN A 124 -8.31 -36.88 2.43
C ASN A 124 -9.77 -36.55 2.72
N HIS A 125 -10.18 -35.32 2.39
CA HIS A 125 -11.55 -34.86 2.46
C HIS A 125 -12.00 -34.35 1.09
N SER A 126 -13.29 -34.46 0.81
CA SER A 126 -13.88 -33.85 -0.39
C SER A 126 -13.98 -32.35 -0.18
N ILE A 127 -13.19 -31.55 -0.90
CA ILE A 127 -13.13 -30.10 -0.75
C ILE A 127 -13.68 -29.39 -1.99
N GLN A 128 -14.66 -28.53 -1.78
CA GLN A 128 -15.17 -27.63 -2.82
C GLN A 128 -15.12 -26.18 -2.32
N LEU A 129 -14.67 -25.27 -3.18
CA LEU A 129 -14.47 -23.86 -2.88
C LEU A 129 -15.43 -23.03 -3.70
N TYR A 130 -16.01 -22.00 -3.08
CA TYR A 130 -16.90 -21.08 -3.77
C TYR A 130 -16.71 -19.65 -3.24
N SER A 131 -16.77 -18.68 -4.14
CA SER A 131 -16.87 -17.27 -3.77
C SER A 131 -17.58 -16.48 -4.87
N ASP A 132 -18.25 -15.42 -4.46
CA ASP A 132 -18.98 -14.52 -5.37
C ASP A 132 -18.89 -13.05 -4.95
N ILE A 133 -19.04 -12.14 -5.92
CA ILE A 133 -19.30 -10.72 -5.66
C ILE A 133 -20.63 -10.31 -6.30
N SER A 134 -21.40 -9.44 -5.64
CA SER A 134 -22.70 -8.96 -6.12
C SER A 134 -22.59 -7.75 -7.04
N ALA A 135 -23.67 -7.45 -7.76
CA ALA A 135 -23.81 -6.23 -8.55
C ALA A 135 -23.79 -4.92 -7.71
N GLU A 136 -23.81 -5.02 -6.38
CA GLU A 136 -23.69 -3.85 -5.47
C GLU A 136 -22.35 -3.13 -5.67
N TRP A 137 -21.34 -3.78 -6.23
CA TRP A 137 -20.04 -3.19 -6.53
C TRP A 137 -20.05 -2.03 -7.55
N LEU A 138 -21.16 -1.80 -8.26
CA LEU A 138 -21.25 -0.83 -9.36
C LEU A 138 -22.17 0.36 -9.14
N SER A 139 -22.93 0.40 -8.06
CA SER A 139 -23.86 1.51 -7.86
C SER A 139 -24.13 1.75 -6.38
N ILE A 140 -24.22 3.02 -6.00
CA ILE A 140 -24.76 3.46 -4.69
C ILE A 140 -26.26 3.14 -4.56
N GLY A 141 -26.94 2.98 -5.68
CA GLY A 141 -28.40 2.93 -5.81
C GLY A 141 -28.98 1.53 -5.89
N VAL A 142 -28.33 0.50 -5.34
CA VAL A 142 -28.76 -0.92 -5.46
C VAL A 142 -30.16 -1.23 -4.89
N ARG A 143 -30.88 -0.22 -4.38
CA ARG A 143 -32.29 -0.29 -3.94
C ARG A 143 -33.31 0.15 -5.01
N THR A 144 -32.92 0.53 -6.23
CA THR A 144 -33.84 1.16 -7.21
C THR A 144 -33.92 0.52 -8.61
N GLN A 145 -33.52 -0.76 -8.78
CA GLN A 145 -33.55 -1.44 -10.09
C GLN A 145 -32.64 -0.73 -11.13
N THR A 146 -31.38 -0.46 -10.77
CA THR A 146 -30.38 0.09 -11.70
C THR A 146 -30.07 -0.92 -12.83
N PRO A 147 -30.20 -0.56 -14.12
CA PRO A 147 -29.88 -1.47 -15.22
C PRO A 147 -28.38 -1.78 -15.33
N ILE A 148 -28.05 -3.06 -15.38
CA ILE A 148 -26.69 -3.58 -15.53
C ILE A 148 -26.59 -4.54 -16.71
N ARG A 149 -25.37 -4.72 -17.21
CA ARG A 149 -24.99 -5.78 -18.14
C ARG A 149 -23.92 -6.67 -17.51
N TRP A 150 -23.88 -7.91 -17.96
CA TRP A 150 -22.92 -8.90 -17.49
C TRP A 150 -22.40 -9.78 -18.60
N GLN A 151 -21.15 -10.22 -18.46
CA GLN A 151 -20.47 -11.06 -19.43
C GLN A 151 -19.55 -12.07 -18.75
N SER A 152 -19.30 -13.18 -19.44
CA SER A 152 -18.29 -14.18 -19.08
C SER A 152 -17.26 -14.25 -20.20
N GLN A 153 -15.99 -14.28 -19.83
CA GLN A 153 -14.86 -14.30 -20.74
C GLN A 153 -13.79 -15.28 -20.25
N GLU A 154 -13.04 -15.82 -21.20
CA GLU A 154 -11.96 -16.77 -20.97
C GLU A 154 -10.74 -16.32 -21.76
N THR A 155 -9.58 -16.39 -21.13
CA THR A 155 -8.27 -16.10 -21.71
C THR A 155 -7.38 -17.33 -21.59
N GLU A 156 -6.07 -17.20 -21.85
CA GLU A 156 -5.14 -18.31 -21.69
C GLU A 156 -5.07 -18.81 -20.23
N ASN A 157 -5.03 -17.87 -19.29
CA ASN A 157 -4.81 -18.13 -17.86
C ASN A 157 -6.05 -17.86 -16.99
N ALA A 158 -7.05 -17.10 -17.45
CA ALA A 158 -8.16 -16.65 -16.63
C ALA A 158 -9.53 -17.08 -17.14
N ALA A 159 -10.42 -17.45 -16.21
CA ALA A 159 -11.86 -17.38 -16.40
C ALA A 159 -12.36 -16.17 -15.61
N TYR A 160 -12.97 -15.18 -16.26
CA TYR A 160 -13.47 -14.02 -15.54
C TYR A 160 -14.87 -13.62 -15.96
N LEU A 161 -15.59 -13.05 -15.01
CA LEU A 161 -16.93 -12.57 -15.13
C LEU A 161 -16.89 -11.06 -14.86
N GLU A 162 -17.79 -10.31 -15.49
CA GLU A 162 -17.85 -8.87 -15.33
C GLU A 162 -19.27 -8.33 -15.21
N PHE A 163 -19.41 -7.25 -14.45
CA PHE A 163 -20.57 -6.38 -14.45
C PHE A 163 -20.19 -4.98 -14.97
N GLN A 164 -21.12 -4.32 -15.65
CA GLN A 164 -21.07 -2.89 -15.98
C GLN A 164 -22.48 -2.29 -15.92
N LEU A 165 -22.60 -0.98 -15.64
CA LEU A 165 -23.89 -0.29 -15.82
C LEU A 165 -24.25 -0.23 -17.31
N VAL A 166 -25.54 -0.32 -17.64
CA VAL A 166 -26.01 -0.12 -19.03
C VAL A 166 -25.78 1.33 -19.46
N SER A 167 -25.98 2.27 -18.54
CA SER A 167 -25.78 3.71 -18.73
C SER A 167 -24.79 4.22 -17.67
N PRO A 168 -23.47 4.08 -17.90
CA PRO A 168 -22.46 4.52 -16.94
C PRO A 168 -22.50 6.03 -16.72
N SER A 169 -22.34 6.48 -15.48
CA SER A 169 -22.27 7.89 -15.10
C SER A 169 -20.95 8.17 -14.38
N SER A 170 -20.34 9.31 -14.69
CA SER A 170 -19.17 9.81 -13.96
C SER A 170 -19.53 10.66 -12.74
N THR A 171 -20.81 10.66 -12.31
CA THR A 171 -21.24 11.30 -11.06
C THR A 171 -20.72 10.46 -9.90
N PHE A 172 -19.60 10.90 -9.36
CA PHE A 172 -18.82 10.17 -8.38
C PHE A 172 -19.28 10.53 -6.97
N GLU A 173 -20.25 9.80 -6.43
CA GLU A 173 -20.52 9.75 -4.98
C GLU A 173 -19.60 8.70 -4.34
N ASP A 174 -18.29 8.89 -4.54
CA ASP A 174 -17.21 8.00 -4.10
C ASP A 174 -17.15 6.59 -4.74
N ILE A 175 -18.23 6.10 -5.34
CA ILE A 175 -18.27 4.85 -6.12
C ILE A 175 -18.11 5.12 -7.62
N ALA A 176 -17.37 4.24 -8.30
CA ALA A 176 -17.17 4.30 -9.74
C ALA A 176 -18.30 3.64 -10.54
N GLU A 177 -19.41 4.37 -10.70
CA GLU A 177 -20.54 3.98 -11.57
C GLU A 177 -20.19 3.98 -13.08
N ASP A 178 -19.00 4.47 -13.43
CA ASP A 178 -18.36 4.36 -14.74
C ASP A 178 -17.35 3.20 -14.86
N GLY A 179 -17.30 2.32 -13.84
CA GLY A 179 -16.39 1.17 -13.77
C GLY A 179 -16.93 -0.15 -14.30
N THR A 180 -16.02 -1.13 -14.37
CA THR A 180 -16.26 -2.53 -14.66
C THR A 180 -15.84 -3.36 -13.45
N ALA A 181 -16.81 -3.97 -12.77
CA ALA A 181 -16.54 -4.88 -11.67
C ALA A 181 -16.15 -6.24 -12.26
N ILE A 182 -15.05 -6.80 -11.79
CA ILE A 182 -14.45 -8.02 -12.34
C ILE A 182 -14.24 -9.01 -11.22
N TYR A 183 -14.60 -10.25 -11.49
CA TYR A 183 -14.26 -11.39 -10.66
C TYR A 183 -13.67 -12.48 -11.52
N ALA A 184 -12.47 -12.94 -11.19
CA ALA A 184 -11.74 -13.93 -11.99
C ALA A 184 -11.14 -15.04 -11.14
N THR A 185 -10.87 -16.16 -11.78
CA THR A 185 -10.04 -17.25 -11.24
C THR A 185 -9.22 -17.88 -12.35
N VAL A 186 -8.35 -18.82 -11.99
CA VAL A 186 -7.52 -19.56 -12.94
C VAL A 186 -8.40 -20.38 -13.88
N TRP A 187 -8.19 -20.23 -15.19
CA TRP A 187 -8.97 -20.88 -16.25
C TRP A 187 -9.08 -22.40 -16.07
N ASN A 188 -7.95 -23.05 -15.83
CA ASN A 188 -7.82 -24.51 -15.76
C ASN A 188 -7.96 -25.07 -14.33
N ALA A 189 -8.60 -24.33 -13.42
CA ALA A 189 -8.82 -24.82 -12.06
C ALA A 189 -9.67 -26.13 -12.04
N PRO A 190 -9.37 -27.09 -11.15
CA PRO A 190 -10.08 -28.38 -11.08
C PRO A 190 -11.58 -28.21 -10.85
N GLY A 191 -12.39 -28.91 -11.65
CA GLY A 191 -13.86 -28.91 -11.49
C GLY A 191 -14.50 -27.52 -11.57
N ARG A 192 -13.83 -26.53 -12.17
CA ARG A 192 -14.25 -25.13 -12.17
C ARG A 192 -15.60 -24.95 -12.85
N GLN A 193 -16.47 -24.19 -12.20
CA GLN A 193 -17.66 -23.58 -12.81
C GLN A 193 -17.61 -22.07 -12.54
N SER A 194 -17.78 -21.25 -13.60
CA SER A 194 -17.90 -19.79 -13.48
C SER A 194 -19.26 -19.39 -14.04
N LEU A 195 -20.11 -18.80 -13.20
CA LEU A 195 -21.52 -18.58 -13.51
C LEU A 195 -21.98 -17.22 -13.01
N ILE A 196 -22.95 -16.66 -13.73
CA ILE A 196 -23.64 -15.43 -13.33
C ILE A 196 -25.09 -15.83 -13.08
N ALA A 197 -25.56 -15.62 -11.86
CA ALA A 197 -26.87 -16.02 -11.38
C ALA A 197 -27.27 -15.11 -10.20
N THR A 198 -28.45 -15.30 -9.60
CA THR A 198 -28.76 -14.59 -8.36
C THR A 198 -28.01 -15.18 -7.16
N ASP A 199 -27.71 -14.31 -6.19
CA ASP A 199 -27.09 -14.67 -4.90
C ASP A 199 -27.87 -15.78 -4.20
N ARG A 200 -29.21 -15.71 -4.19
CA ARG A 200 -30.07 -16.75 -3.63
C ARG A 200 -29.84 -18.10 -4.32
N GLN A 201 -29.89 -18.15 -5.65
CA GLN A 201 -29.75 -19.40 -6.40
C GLN A 201 -28.41 -20.09 -6.15
N LEU A 202 -27.29 -19.37 -6.21
CA LEU A 202 -25.98 -19.99 -6.02
C LEU A 202 -25.72 -20.33 -4.55
N ARG A 203 -26.03 -19.42 -3.62
CA ARG A 203 -25.73 -19.63 -2.20
C ARG A 203 -26.60 -20.72 -1.60
N ASP A 204 -27.88 -20.82 -1.98
CA ASP A 204 -28.77 -21.93 -1.56
C ASP A 204 -28.28 -23.29 -2.09
N ALA A 205 -27.78 -23.34 -3.32
CA ALA A 205 -27.20 -24.55 -3.90
C ALA A 205 -25.94 -24.99 -3.14
N ILE A 206 -25.05 -24.05 -2.81
CA ILE A 206 -23.79 -24.33 -2.09
C ILE A 206 -24.03 -24.89 -0.68
N ILE A 207 -25.04 -24.39 0.04
CA ILE A 207 -25.37 -24.86 1.40
C ILE A 207 -26.21 -26.14 1.41
N SER A 208 -26.61 -26.67 0.26
CA SER A 208 -27.34 -27.93 0.17
C SER A 208 -26.48 -29.12 0.64
N ASN A 209 -27.14 -30.19 1.08
CA ASN A 209 -26.48 -31.44 1.49
C ASN A 209 -26.15 -32.37 0.29
N GLU A 210 -26.14 -31.85 -0.94
CA GLU A 210 -25.89 -32.65 -2.13
C GLU A 210 -24.43 -33.09 -2.22
N THR A 211 -24.17 -34.38 -2.44
CA THR A 211 -22.79 -34.90 -2.51
C THR A 211 -22.06 -34.47 -3.78
N THR A 212 -22.80 -34.14 -4.84
CA THR A 212 -22.26 -33.68 -6.12
C THR A 212 -23.01 -32.41 -6.50
N LEU A 213 -22.32 -31.28 -6.59
CA LEU A 213 -22.93 -30.01 -6.99
C LEU A 213 -22.70 -29.73 -8.47
N GLN A 214 -23.79 -29.36 -9.14
CA GLN A 214 -23.76 -28.70 -10.44
C GLN A 214 -24.52 -27.40 -10.29
N LEU A 215 -23.83 -26.27 -10.44
CA LEU A 215 -24.43 -24.97 -10.28
C LEU A 215 -25.13 -24.57 -11.59
N THR A 216 -26.26 -23.90 -11.48
CA THR A 216 -27.07 -23.44 -12.61
C THR A 216 -27.41 -21.97 -12.49
N SER A 217 -27.60 -21.30 -13.63
CA SER A 217 -28.10 -19.93 -13.67
C SER A 217 -29.63 -19.91 -13.71
N ASP A 218 -30.23 -19.11 -12.83
CA ASP A 218 -31.63 -18.70 -12.87
C ASP A 218 -31.84 -17.42 -13.69
N LEU A 219 -30.75 -16.70 -14.01
CA LEU A 219 -30.79 -15.59 -14.95
C LEU A 219 -30.88 -16.15 -16.37
N LEU A 220 -31.84 -15.62 -17.14
CA LEU A 220 -32.03 -15.94 -18.55
C LEU A 220 -30.75 -15.65 -19.34
N PRO A 221 -30.58 -16.19 -20.57
CA PRO A 221 -29.44 -15.89 -21.44
C PRO A 221 -29.28 -14.41 -21.85
N ALA A 222 -30.13 -13.52 -21.32
CA ALA A 222 -29.97 -12.08 -21.45
C ALA A 222 -28.67 -11.65 -20.77
N THR A 223 -27.82 -10.91 -21.49
CA THR A 223 -26.58 -10.34 -20.96
C THR A 223 -26.83 -9.04 -20.17
N GLN A 224 -28.08 -8.78 -19.76
CA GLN A 224 -28.54 -7.54 -19.13
C GLN A 224 -29.73 -7.80 -18.19
N GLY A 225 -29.85 -6.96 -17.16
CA GLY A 225 -30.92 -6.98 -16.17
C GLY A 225 -30.74 -5.86 -15.17
N PHE A 226 -31.07 -6.10 -13.90
CA PHE A 226 -31.02 -5.09 -12.84
C PHE A 226 -30.06 -5.48 -11.71
N ALA A 227 -29.40 -4.49 -11.10
CA ALA A 227 -28.47 -4.72 -9.98
C ALA A 227 -29.14 -5.39 -8.77
N GLN A 228 -30.45 -5.18 -8.61
CA GLN A 228 -31.33 -6.01 -7.79
C GLN A 228 -32.48 -6.49 -8.67
N GLN A 229 -32.73 -7.79 -8.72
CA GLN A 229 -33.76 -8.36 -9.59
C GLN A 229 -35.18 -8.06 -9.06
N PRO A 230 -36.19 -7.91 -9.94
CA PRO A 230 -37.57 -7.62 -9.51
C PRO A 230 -38.18 -8.66 -8.56
N GLU A 231 -37.81 -9.92 -8.71
CA GLU A 231 -38.19 -11.07 -7.85
C GLU A 231 -37.42 -11.08 -6.51
N GLY A 232 -36.49 -10.15 -6.32
CA GLY A 232 -35.52 -10.09 -5.23
C GLY A 232 -34.23 -10.85 -5.54
N GLY A 233 -33.21 -10.62 -4.71
CA GLY A 233 -31.86 -11.14 -4.93
C GLY A 233 -31.01 -10.23 -5.83
N PHE A 234 -29.71 -10.39 -5.71
CA PHE A 234 -28.70 -9.64 -6.45
C PHE A 234 -28.04 -10.57 -7.47
N PRO A 235 -27.84 -10.15 -8.74
CA PRO A 235 -26.92 -10.86 -9.61
C PRO A 235 -25.52 -10.92 -8.98
N VAL A 236 -24.88 -12.07 -9.07
CA VAL A 236 -23.52 -12.30 -8.57
C VAL A 236 -22.61 -12.89 -9.64
N LEU A 237 -21.33 -12.56 -9.57
CA LEU A 237 -20.26 -13.18 -10.33
C LEU A 237 -19.67 -14.32 -9.49
N GLY A 238 -20.07 -15.56 -9.75
CA GLY A 238 -19.73 -16.72 -8.92
C GLY A 238 -18.66 -17.62 -9.54
N HIS A 239 -17.67 -18.01 -8.71
CA HIS A 239 -16.68 -19.02 -9.05
C HIS A 239 -16.76 -20.20 -8.08
N TYR A 240 -16.89 -21.41 -8.63
CA TYR A 240 -16.85 -22.68 -7.92
C TYR A 240 -15.68 -23.52 -8.41
N ILE A 241 -14.98 -24.19 -7.50
CA ILE A 241 -13.82 -25.05 -7.77
C ILE A 241 -13.99 -26.33 -6.96
N ASP A 242 -14.00 -27.48 -7.64
CA ASP A 242 -14.08 -28.80 -6.99
C ASP A 242 -12.70 -29.47 -7.02
N LEU A 243 -12.05 -29.49 -5.86
CA LEU A 243 -10.73 -30.08 -5.70
C LEU A 243 -10.78 -31.61 -5.54
N GLY A 244 -11.98 -32.17 -5.36
CA GLY A 244 -12.17 -33.58 -5.02
C GLY A 244 -11.56 -33.93 -3.66
N ASN A 245 -11.10 -35.18 -3.54
CA ASN A 245 -10.55 -35.71 -2.29
C ASN A 245 -9.07 -35.33 -2.11
N VAL A 246 -8.79 -34.34 -1.26
CA VAL A 246 -7.44 -33.84 -0.99
C VAL A 246 -7.12 -33.81 0.50
N SER A 247 -5.86 -34.04 0.85
CA SER A 247 -5.32 -33.80 2.20
C SER A 247 -4.76 -32.39 2.37
N THR A 248 -4.55 -31.66 1.26
CA THR A 248 -3.98 -30.31 1.22
C THR A 248 -4.67 -29.53 0.11
N ILE A 249 -5.14 -28.33 0.44
CA ILE A 249 -5.73 -27.39 -0.51
C ILE A 249 -4.57 -26.73 -1.27
N PRO A 250 -4.42 -26.94 -2.58
CA PRO A 250 -3.48 -26.16 -3.38
C PRO A 250 -3.89 -24.69 -3.31
N THR A 251 -2.91 -23.77 -3.28
CA THR A 251 -3.21 -22.35 -3.19
C THR A 251 -4.14 -21.95 -4.34
N THR A 252 -5.37 -21.60 -3.97
CA THR A 252 -6.44 -21.28 -4.91
C THR A 252 -6.78 -19.82 -4.74
N ALA A 253 -6.59 -19.04 -5.80
CA ALA A 253 -6.78 -17.60 -5.79
C ALA A 253 -7.94 -17.17 -6.69
N TRP A 254 -8.65 -16.15 -6.23
CA TRP A 254 -9.56 -15.35 -7.01
C TRP A 254 -9.00 -13.94 -7.12
N VAL A 255 -9.31 -13.29 -8.23
CA VAL A 255 -9.01 -11.88 -8.48
C VAL A 255 -10.31 -11.10 -8.42
N VAL A 256 -10.30 -10.00 -7.67
CA VAL A 256 -11.38 -9.02 -7.64
C VAL A 256 -10.86 -7.68 -8.14
N GLY A 257 -11.69 -6.94 -8.86
CA GLY A 257 -11.28 -5.70 -9.50
C GLY A 257 -12.41 -4.73 -9.77
N LEU A 258 -12.06 -3.45 -9.84
CA LEU A 258 -12.93 -2.40 -10.37
C LEU A 258 -12.13 -1.56 -11.37
N ALA A 259 -12.23 -1.91 -12.66
CA ALA A 259 -11.48 -1.25 -13.73
C ALA A 259 -12.24 -0.06 -14.31
N ARG A 260 -11.56 1.08 -14.47
CA ARG A 260 -12.11 2.30 -15.08
C ARG A 260 -11.14 2.84 -16.12
N ASP A 261 -11.67 3.45 -17.17
CA ASP A 261 -10.87 4.15 -18.16
C ASP A 261 -11.73 5.22 -18.88
N PRO A 262 -11.35 6.52 -18.88
CA PRO A 262 -10.22 7.11 -18.15
C PRO A 262 -10.42 7.11 -16.63
N VAL A 263 -9.34 7.28 -15.88
CA VAL A 263 -9.38 7.32 -14.40
C VAL A 263 -9.45 8.75 -13.85
N VAL A 264 -8.89 9.73 -14.56
CA VAL A 264 -8.84 11.15 -14.17
C VAL A 264 -9.02 12.03 -15.39
N THR A 265 -9.74 13.16 -15.24
CA THR A 265 -9.76 14.24 -16.23
C THR A 265 -8.99 15.44 -15.71
N PHE A 266 -7.81 15.70 -16.27
CA PHE A 266 -6.90 16.78 -15.84
C PHE A 266 -6.92 17.93 -16.85
N GLN A 267 -7.27 19.14 -16.41
CA GLN A 267 -7.45 20.32 -17.29
C GLN A 267 -8.30 20.04 -18.56
N GLY A 268 -9.33 19.20 -18.44
CA GLY A 268 -10.20 18.82 -19.56
C GLY A 268 -9.66 17.72 -20.47
N ALA A 269 -8.45 17.20 -20.22
CA ALA A 269 -7.88 16.07 -20.95
C ALA A 269 -8.02 14.77 -20.14
N ALA A 270 -8.43 13.70 -20.81
CA ALA A 270 -8.51 12.37 -20.22
C ALA A 270 -7.12 11.81 -19.90
N ARG A 271 -6.99 11.16 -18.75
CA ARG A 271 -5.80 10.40 -18.35
C ARG A 271 -6.19 8.99 -17.96
N HIS A 272 -5.36 8.05 -18.39
CA HIS A 272 -5.61 6.62 -18.31
C HIS A 272 -4.67 5.99 -17.29
N ALA A 273 -5.09 4.92 -16.62
CA ALA A 273 -4.23 4.21 -15.68
C ALA A 273 -2.96 3.68 -16.39
N TYR A 274 -1.80 3.77 -15.72
CA TYR A 274 -0.50 3.47 -16.33
C TYR A 274 -0.41 2.05 -16.90
N TYR A 275 -1.10 1.07 -16.31
CA TYR A 275 -1.09 -0.32 -16.75
C TYR A 275 -1.50 -0.49 -18.22
N ARG A 276 -2.31 0.44 -18.76
CA ARG A 276 -2.75 0.47 -20.16
C ARG A 276 -1.60 0.60 -21.16
N SER A 277 -0.46 1.15 -20.71
CA SER A 277 0.76 1.23 -21.51
C SER A 277 1.41 -0.15 -21.76
N ARG A 278 1.15 -1.13 -20.89
CA ARG A 278 1.66 -2.50 -21.01
C ARG A 278 0.58 -3.47 -21.49
N TRP A 279 -0.61 -3.42 -20.89
CA TRP A 279 -1.75 -4.26 -21.23
C TRP A 279 -2.83 -3.40 -21.89
N LYS A 280 -2.90 -3.47 -23.22
CA LYS A 280 -3.72 -2.58 -24.04
C LYS A 280 -5.21 -2.85 -23.91
N THR A 281 -5.61 -4.05 -23.53
CA THR A 281 -7.00 -4.44 -23.33
C THR A 281 -7.22 -4.91 -21.90
N LEU A 282 -8.46 -4.83 -21.44
CA LEU A 282 -8.84 -5.35 -20.13
C LEU A 282 -8.63 -6.88 -20.01
N PRO A 283 -9.00 -7.71 -21.02
CA PRO A 283 -8.66 -9.13 -21.02
C PRO A 283 -7.17 -9.42 -20.80
N ASP A 284 -6.28 -8.70 -21.50
CA ASP A 284 -4.83 -8.89 -21.35
C ASP A 284 -4.34 -8.57 -19.92
N ALA A 285 -4.93 -7.55 -19.29
CA ALA A 285 -4.59 -7.15 -17.94
C ALA A 285 -5.08 -8.17 -16.89
N VAL A 286 -6.30 -8.70 -17.06
CA VAL A 286 -6.86 -9.74 -16.19
C VAL A 286 -6.06 -11.04 -16.32
N ASP A 287 -5.76 -11.48 -17.55
CA ASP A 287 -4.97 -12.67 -17.82
C ASP A 287 -3.60 -12.61 -17.14
N ALA A 288 -2.89 -11.50 -17.34
CA ALA A 288 -1.56 -11.29 -16.77
C ALA A 288 -1.58 -11.18 -15.24
N PHE A 289 -2.63 -10.61 -14.64
CA PHE A 289 -2.75 -10.55 -13.19
C PHE A 289 -3.05 -11.93 -12.59
N VAL A 290 -4.01 -12.69 -13.15
CA VAL A 290 -4.30 -14.06 -12.70
C VAL A 290 -3.04 -14.94 -12.76
N ALA A 291 -2.25 -14.85 -13.85
CA ALA A 291 -1.01 -15.61 -14.00
C ALA A 291 0.12 -15.20 -13.04
N ASP A 292 0.15 -13.94 -12.59
CA ASP A 292 1.23 -13.38 -11.76
C ASP A 292 1.07 -13.69 -10.27
N PHE A 293 -0.05 -14.27 -9.81
CA PHE A 293 -0.32 -14.50 -8.40
C PHE A 293 0.83 -15.14 -7.60
N PRO A 294 1.48 -16.25 -8.04
CA PRO A 294 2.59 -16.84 -7.28
C PRO A 294 3.77 -15.87 -7.10
N ALA A 295 4.10 -15.10 -8.13
CA ALA A 295 5.18 -14.13 -8.10
C ALA A 295 4.79 -12.88 -7.30
N ALA A 296 3.55 -12.41 -7.41
CA ALA A 296 3.00 -11.30 -6.62
C ALA A 296 3.03 -11.62 -5.12
N LYS A 297 2.63 -12.84 -4.72
CA LYS A 297 2.72 -13.29 -3.31
C LYS A 297 4.16 -13.25 -2.80
N GLN A 298 5.13 -13.71 -3.59
CA GLN A 298 6.55 -13.66 -3.22
C GLN A 298 7.08 -12.22 -3.09
N ARG A 299 6.75 -11.34 -4.04
CA ARG A 299 7.16 -9.92 -3.98
C ARG A 299 6.57 -9.21 -2.76
N ALA A 300 5.30 -9.47 -2.46
CA ALA A 300 4.63 -8.90 -1.29
C ALA A 300 5.27 -9.37 0.03
N LEU A 301 5.54 -10.68 0.18
CA LEU A 301 6.22 -11.20 1.36
C LEU A 301 7.63 -10.60 1.53
N ALA A 302 8.40 -10.47 0.44
CA ALA A 302 9.72 -9.85 0.49
C ALA A 302 9.67 -8.37 0.88
N LEU A 303 8.64 -7.64 0.42
CA LEU A 303 8.42 -6.25 0.80
C LEU A 303 8.03 -6.12 2.28
N ASP A 304 7.11 -6.96 2.75
CA ASP A 304 6.67 -7.01 4.15
C ASP A 304 7.85 -7.34 5.08
N GLU A 305 8.66 -8.35 4.75
CA GLU A 305 9.86 -8.71 5.51
C GLU A 305 10.84 -7.53 5.63
N ARG A 306 11.07 -6.78 4.54
CA ARG A 306 11.95 -5.61 4.54
C ARG A 306 11.40 -4.51 5.46
N ILE A 307 10.13 -4.13 5.27
CA ILE A 307 9.49 -3.05 6.01
C ILE A 307 9.44 -3.37 7.51
N LEU A 308 9.03 -4.59 7.86
CA LEU A 308 8.92 -5.02 9.25
C LEU A 308 10.30 -5.15 9.90
N ALA A 309 11.33 -5.58 9.17
CA ALA A 309 12.70 -5.61 9.71
C ALA A 309 13.20 -4.19 10.04
N ASP A 310 13.02 -3.23 9.13
CA ASP A 310 13.42 -1.84 9.33
C ASP A 310 12.61 -1.18 10.47
N ALA A 311 11.30 -1.42 10.54
CA ALA A 311 10.45 -0.87 11.58
C ALA A 311 10.74 -1.47 12.97
N ASN A 312 10.98 -2.78 13.07
CA ASN A 312 11.36 -3.42 14.33
C ASN A 312 12.71 -2.94 14.88
N ALA A 313 13.59 -2.42 14.02
CA ALA A 313 14.85 -1.80 14.46
C ALA A 313 14.62 -0.48 15.23
N ILE A 314 13.43 0.12 15.10
CA ILE A 314 13.02 1.33 15.84
C ILE A 314 12.29 0.93 17.13
N SER A 315 11.18 0.21 17.02
CA SER A 315 10.43 -0.40 18.14
C SER A 315 9.40 -1.42 17.62
N ALA A 316 8.95 -2.32 18.50
CA ALA A 316 7.92 -3.32 18.14
C ALA A 316 6.57 -2.65 17.82
N ASP A 317 6.13 -1.70 18.64
CA ASP A 317 4.91 -0.93 18.42
C ASP A 317 4.91 -0.20 17.06
N TYR A 318 6.09 0.26 16.60
CA TYR A 318 6.22 0.89 15.30
C TYR A 318 6.02 -0.09 14.15
N ALA A 319 6.54 -1.31 14.26
CA ALA A 319 6.34 -2.35 13.26
C ALA A 319 4.85 -2.72 13.13
N ASP A 320 4.14 -2.84 14.26
CA ASP A 320 2.70 -3.09 14.27
C ASP A 320 1.94 -1.93 13.58
N LEU A 321 2.27 -0.68 13.91
CA LEU A 321 1.62 0.49 13.31
C LEU A 321 1.86 0.60 11.79
N VAL A 322 3.09 0.35 11.32
CA VAL A 322 3.43 0.37 9.89
C VAL A 322 2.63 -0.68 9.11
N SER A 323 2.43 -1.86 9.70
CA SER A 323 1.67 -2.95 9.06
C SER A 323 0.20 -2.59 8.81
N LEU A 324 -0.37 -1.69 9.61
CA LEU A 324 -1.77 -1.26 9.53
C LEU A 324 -1.97 -0.12 8.53
N GLY A 325 -1.11 0.90 8.58
CA GLY A 325 -1.35 2.17 7.89
C GLY A 325 -0.94 2.22 6.41
N LEU A 326 -0.05 1.33 5.96
CA LEU A 326 0.59 1.47 4.65
C LEU A 326 -0.39 1.31 3.47
N ARG A 327 -1.28 0.33 3.52
CA ARG A 327 -2.27 0.13 2.44
C ARG A 327 -3.22 1.32 2.33
N GLN A 328 -3.66 1.86 3.48
CA GLN A 328 -4.49 3.06 3.53
C GLN A 328 -3.78 4.28 2.93
N ALA A 329 -2.49 4.46 3.25
CA ALA A 329 -1.69 5.56 2.74
C ALA A 329 -1.64 5.60 1.21
N LEU A 330 -1.56 4.44 0.56
CA LEU A 330 -1.47 4.34 -0.90
C LEU A 330 -2.84 4.27 -1.60
N ALA A 331 -3.92 4.03 -0.86
CA ALA A 331 -5.27 3.83 -1.38
C ALA A 331 -5.78 5.02 -2.22
N GLY A 332 -5.30 6.23 -1.93
CA GLY A 332 -5.73 7.45 -2.61
C GLY A 332 -5.07 7.70 -3.97
N LEU A 333 -4.11 6.87 -4.42
CA LEU A 333 -3.27 7.17 -5.58
C LEU A 333 -3.82 6.60 -6.89
N GLU A 334 -3.64 7.35 -7.97
CA GLU A 334 -3.81 6.93 -9.36
C GLU A 334 -2.57 7.30 -10.17
N ILE A 335 -1.88 6.30 -10.74
CA ILE A 335 -0.72 6.52 -11.61
C ILE A 335 -1.21 6.54 -13.06
N THR A 336 -0.98 7.64 -13.77
CA THR A 336 -1.64 7.90 -15.05
C THR A 336 -0.69 8.25 -16.19
N VAL A 337 -1.14 7.99 -17.41
CA VAL A 337 -0.50 8.37 -18.68
C VAL A 337 -1.55 8.94 -19.64
N PRO A 338 -1.17 9.85 -20.56
CA PRO A 338 -2.07 10.31 -21.59
C PRO A 338 -2.03 9.35 -22.78
N GLN A 339 -3.15 9.24 -23.49
CA GLN A 339 -3.21 8.52 -24.76
C GLN A 339 -2.87 9.48 -25.91
N LEU A 340 -2.07 9.00 -26.86
CA LEU A 340 -1.72 9.69 -28.10
C LEU A 340 -2.79 9.44 -29.17
N SER A 341 -2.79 10.25 -30.22
CA SER A 341 -3.77 10.16 -31.31
C SER A 341 -3.76 8.83 -32.08
N ASP A 342 -2.66 8.07 -32.00
CA ASP A 342 -2.52 6.74 -32.60
C ASP A 342 -2.98 5.60 -31.66
N GLY A 343 -3.52 5.93 -30.49
CA GLY A 343 -3.97 4.98 -29.48
C GLY A 343 -2.88 4.45 -28.54
N SER A 344 -1.61 4.79 -28.77
CA SER A 344 -0.50 4.46 -27.86
C SER A 344 -0.47 5.39 -26.63
N TYR A 345 0.35 5.05 -25.62
CA TYR A 345 0.42 5.82 -24.37
C TYR A 345 1.79 6.47 -24.21
N ASN A 346 1.82 7.75 -23.81
CA ASN A 346 3.07 8.46 -23.57
C ASN A 346 3.60 8.18 -22.15
N THR A 347 4.45 7.17 -22.02
CA THR A 347 5.07 6.78 -20.74
C THR A 347 6.15 7.74 -20.25
N SER A 348 6.48 8.79 -21.02
CA SER A 348 7.35 9.89 -20.57
C SER A 348 6.58 11.01 -19.87
N ASP A 349 5.25 11.06 -20.01
CA ASP A 349 4.37 12.02 -19.33
C ASP A 349 3.53 11.34 -18.23
N VAL A 350 4.21 10.76 -17.24
CA VAL A 350 3.53 10.12 -16.11
C VAL A 350 3.11 11.19 -15.09
N LEU A 351 1.83 11.18 -14.73
CA LEU A 351 1.29 12.01 -13.65
C LEU A 351 0.61 11.13 -12.62
N VAL A 352 0.82 11.43 -11.34
CA VAL A 352 0.14 10.77 -10.23
C VAL A 352 -0.88 11.74 -9.63
N PHE A 353 -2.09 11.25 -9.40
CA PHE A 353 -3.15 11.99 -8.70
C PHE A 353 -3.45 11.31 -7.37
N LEU A 354 -3.80 12.12 -6.38
CA LEU A 354 -4.17 11.70 -5.04
C LEU A 354 -5.59 12.21 -4.76
N LYS A 355 -6.56 11.31 -4.57
CA LYS A 355 -7.81 11.66 -3.90
C LYS A 355 -7.59 11.53 -2.39
N ASP A 356 -7.81 12.59 -1.63
CA ASP A 356 -7.87 12.47 -0.18
C ASP A 356 -9.18 11.77 0.22
N THR A 357 -9.12 10.45 0.45
CA THR A 357 -10.20 9.66 1.07
C THR A 357 -10.34 9.95 2.58
N GLY A 358 -9.72 11.03 3.04
CA GLY A 358 -9.81 11.68 4.34
C GLY A 358 -10.96 12.67 4.45
N TYR A 359 -10.87 13.57 5.43
CA TYR A 359 -11.86 14.62 5.64
C TYR A 359 -11.99 15.59 4.45
N SER A 360 -10.90 15.93 3.76
CA SER A 360 -10.96 17.03 2.78
C SER A 360 -11.63 16.66 1.46
N GLN A 361 -11.57 15.39 1.04
CA GLN A 361 -12.08 14.90 -0.25
C GLN A 361 -11.49 15.60 -1.49
N ARG A 362 -10.40 16.37 -1.34
CA ARG A 362 -9.78 17.16 -2.42
C ARG A 362 -8.83 16.30 -3.26
N VAL A 363 -8.48 16.82 -4.45
CA VAL A 363 -7.49 16.20 -5.34
C VAL A 363 -6.14 16.89 -5.17
N ASN A 364 -5.09 16.10 -4.88
CA ASN A 364 -3.73 16.52 -4.57
C ASN A 364 -3.65 17.68 -3.53
N PRO A 365 -4.35 17.61 -2.37
CA PRO A 365 -4.10 18.56 -1.30
C PRO A 365 -2.64 18.48 -0.87
N THR A 366 -1.93 19.62 -0.92
CA THR A 366 -0.47 19.65 -0.70
C THR A 366 -0.07 19.20 0.71
N GLU A 367 -0.91 19.43 1.72
CA GLU A 367 -0.66 18.96 3.08
C GLU A 367 -0.85 17.44 3.22
N THR A 368 -1.80 16.84 2.49
CA THR A 368 -1.94 15.37 2.42
C THR A 368 -0.81 14.74 1.61
N MET A 369 -0.37 15.39 0.52
CA MET A 369 0.82 14.97 -0.22
C MET A 369 2.08 15.02 0.66
N TYR A 370 2.22 16.06 1.47
CA TYR A 370 3.32 16.20 2.43
C TYR A 370 3.27 15.12 3.50
N ALA A 371 2.08 14.81 4.03
CA ALA A 371 1.89 13.69 4.95
C ALA A 371 2.21 12.33 4.29
N LEU A 372 1.88 12.15 3.02
CA LEU A 372 2.17 10.93 2.25
C LEU A 372 3.65 10.79 1.83
N MET A 373 4.39 11.90 1.76
CA MET A 373 5.77 11.97 1.29
C MET A 373 6.68 10.88 1.88
N PRO A 374 6.73 10.63 3.22
CA PRO A 374 7.64 9.64 3.77
C PRO A 374 7.45 8.23 3.21
N ALA A 375 6.20 7.81 3.01
CA ALA A 375 5.89 6.52 2.43
C ALA A 375 6.38 6.42 0.97
N LEU A 376 6.19 7.48 0.17
CA LEU A 376 6.70 7.52 -1.20
C LEU A 376 8.22 7.55 -1.23
N LEU A 377 8.89 8.32 -0.37
CA LEU A 377 10.35 8.36 -0.32
C LEU A 377 10.93 6.97 0.00
N TYR A 378 10.34 6.26 0.96
CA TYR A 378 10.79 4.93 1.37
C TYR A 378 10.51 3.85 0.31
N LEU A 379 9.34 3.90 -0.35
CA LEU A 379 8.96 2.91 -1.36
C LEU A 379 9.56 3.21 -2.73
N ASN A 380 9.27 4.39 -3.28
CA ASN A 380 9.77 4.86 -4.57
C ASN A 380 9.67 6.40 -4.68
N GLY A 381 10.76 7.09 -4.40
CA GLY A 381 10.83 8.55 -4.43
C GLY A 381 10.50 9.19 -5.80
N THR A 382 10.54 8.45 -6.91
CA THR A 382 10.14 8.95 -8.24
C THR A 382 8.65 9.29 -8.29
N LEU A 383 7.80 8.54 -7.58
CA LEU A 383 6.35 8.80 -7.54
C LEU A 383 6.03 10.17 -6.93
N LEU A 384 6.84 10.65 -5.97
CA LEU A 384 6.64 11.98 -5.39
C LEU A 384 6.79 13.10 -6.43
N GLY A 385 7.77 12.98 -7.33
CA GLY A 385 7.94 13.95 -8.42
C GLY A 385 6.76 13.94 -9.39
N GLN A 386 6.25 12.75 -9.72
CA GLN A 386 5.07 12.60 -10.57
C GLN A 386 3.76 13.06 -9.91
N LEU A 387 3.71 13.07 -8.58
CA LEU A 387 2.59 13.59 -7.77
C LEU A 387 2.65 15.12 -7.62
N LEU A 388 3.84 15.71 -7.62
CA LEU A 388 4.07 17.16 -7.57
C LEU A 388 3.81 17.84 -8.93
N GLU A 389 4.18 17.19 -10.03
CA GLU A 389 4.09 17.74 -11.39
C GLU A 389 2.70 18.31 -11.76
N PRO A 390 1.55 17.66 -11.47
CA PRO A 390 0.23 18.24 -11.73
C PRO A 390 0.00 19.59 -11.05
N MET A 391 0.47 19.76 -9.81
CA MET A 391 0.33 21.01 -9.06
C MET A 391 1.06 22.16 -9.76
N PHE A 392 2.27 21.90 -10.28
CA PHE A 392 3.02 22.91 -11.02
C PHE A 392 2.37 23.29 -12.36
N ARG A 393 1.72 22.34 -13.05
CA ARG A 393 1.07 22.60 -14.35
C ARG A 393 -0.19 23.47 -14.26
N VAL A 394 -0.85 23.51 -13.11
CA VAL A 394 -2.04 24.37 -12.87
C VAL A 394 -1.70 25.62 -12.06
N GLN A 395 -0.45 25.79 -11.64
CA GLN A 395 -0.08 26.83 -10.71
C GLN A 395 -0.33 28.23 -11.30
N ARG A 396 -0.87 29.12 -10.46
CA ARG A 396 -1.12 30.53 -10.79
C ARG A 396 0.13 31.38 -10.59
N THR A 397 0.13 32.59 -11.13
CA THR A 397 1.18 33.60 -10.92
C THR A 397 1.05 34.33 -9.58
N ASP A 398 0.34 33.75 -8.61
CA ASP A 398 0.28 34.31 -7.25
C ASP A 398 1.63 34.10 -6.54
N ALA A 399 1.89 34.89 -5.50
CA ALA A 399 3.12 34.82 -4.72
C ALA A 399 3.21 33.55 -3.84
N TYR A 400 2.19 32.70 -3.82
CA TYR A 400 2.09 31.49 -3.00
C TYR A 400 1.53 30.31 -3.81
N ALA A 401 1.78 29.09 -3.33
CA ALA A 401 1.30 27.87 -3.98
C ALA A 401 -0.21 27.68 -3.84
N ALA A 402 -0.83 27.09 -4.86
CA ALA A 402 -2.21 26.62 -4.76
C ALA A 402 -2.31 25.43 -3.78
N PRO A 403 -3.41 25.30 -3.02
CA PRO A 403 -3.54 24.28 -1.98
C PRO A 403 -3.81 22.87 -2.52
N ASP A 404 -4.40 22.76 -3.72
CA ASP A 404 -4.91 21.53 -4.33
C ASP A 404 -5.19 21.72 -5.85
N LEU A 405 -5.72 20.69 -6.53
CA LEU A 405 -6.16 20.70 -7.92
C LEU A 405 -7.67 20.97 -8.11
N GLY A 406 -8.37 21.44 -7.07
CA GLY A 406 -9.81 21.66 -7.04
C GLY A 406 -10.64 20.45 -6.59
N THR A 407 -11.97 20.57 -6.73
CA THR A 407 -12.98 19.55 -6.35
C THR A 407 -14.14 19.52 -7.36
N PRO A 408 -14.84 18.38 -7.60
CA PRO A 408 -14.64 17.02 -7.08
C PRO A 408 -13.89 16.04 -8.03
N TYR A 409 -13.18 15.05 -7.47
CA TYR A 409 -12.62 13.89 -8.18
C TYR A 409 -13.73 13.15 -8.98
N PRO A 410 -13.47 12.56 -10.16
CA PRO A 410 -12.18 12.37 -10.86
C PRO A 410 -11.73 13.56 -11.71
N ARG A 411 -12.33 14.75 -11.52
CA ARG A 411 -11.94 15.96 -12.26
C ARG A 411 -10.87 16.72 -11.47
N ALA A 412 -9.81 17.10 -12.16
CA ALA A 412 -8.71 17.92 -11.65
C ALA A 412 -8.55 19.16 -12.55
N PRO A 413 -9.45 20.16 -12.45
CA PRO A 413 -9.38 21.37 -13.26
C PRO A 413 -8.27 22.34 -12.84
N GLY A 414 -7.75 22.22 -11.61
CA GLY A 414 -6.91 23.22 -10.95
C GLY A 414 -7.72 24.13 -10.02
N ASN A 415 -7.13 24.53 -8.89
CA ASN A 415 -7.76 25.46 -7.96
C ASN A 415 -7.65 26.90 -8.47
N MET A 416 -8.80 27.57 -8.61
CA MET A 416 -8.90 28.93 -9.15
C MET A 416 -9.16 30.00 -8.06
N LEU A 417 -9.31 29.58 -6.80
CA LEU A 417 -9.60 30.47 -5.67
C LEU A 417 -8.35 31.21 -5.19
N LYS A 418 -8.54 32.37 -4.54
CA LYS A 418 -7.46 33.03 -3.79
C LYS A 418 -7.37 32.42 -2.41
N ASN A 419 -6.16 32.03 -2.00
CA ASN A 419 -5.90 31.26 -0.79
C ASN A 419 -4.80 31.92 0.05
N ASP A 420 -4.84 33.25 0.17
CA ASP A 420 -3.83 34.06 0.84
C ASP A 420 -3.70 33.72 2.34
N GLY A 421 -4.78 33.29 2.99
CA GLY A 421 -4.78 32.83 4.39
C GLY A 421 -4.08 31.49 4.66
N VAL A 422 -3.61 30.77 3.64
CA VAL A 422 -2.90 29.48 3.78
C VAL A 422 -1.63 29.41 2.91
N GLY A 423 -1.15 30.57 2.44
CA GLY A 423 -0.02 30.65 1.53
C GLY A 423 1.27 30.11 2.12
N VAL A 424 1.52 30.30 3.43
CA VAL A 424 2.73 29.81 4.11
C VAL A 424 2.78 28.27 4.10
N GLU A 425 1.68 27.62 4.50
CA GLU A 425 1.55 26.17 4.59
C GLU A 425 1.83 25.48 3.25
N HIS A 426 1.11 25.90 2.21
CA HIS A 426 1.17 25.22 0.91
C HIS A 426 2.45 25.53 0.13
N SER A 427 2.98 26.75 0.24
CA SER A 427 4.25 27.11 -0.42
C SER A 427 5.43 26.35 0.20
N ALA A 428 5.48 26.27 1.54
CA ALA A 428 6.52 25.51 2.22
C ALA A 428 6.40 24.00 1.94
N ASN A 429 5.19 23.44 1.95
CA ASN A 429 4.92 22.05 1.56
C ASN A 429 5.57 21.71 0.21
N MET A 430 5.28 22.52 -0.81
CA MET A 430 5.78 22.30 -2.18
C MET A 430 7.31 22.38 -2.27
N ILE A 431 7.93 23.41 -1.69
CA ILE A 431 9.39 23.58 -1.73
C ILE A 431 10.11 22.43 -1.01
N ILE A 432 9.62 22.06 0.18
CA ILE A 432 10.17 20.96 0.98
C ILE A 432 10.08 19.63 0.22
N MET A 433 8.89 19.31 -0.32
CA MET A 433 8.70 18.06 -1.07
C MET A 433 9.55 18.00 -2.34
N VAL A 434 9.76 19.12 -3.06
CA VAL A 434 10.64 19.16 -4.23
C VAL A 434 12.09 18.84 -3.85
N LEU A 435 12.61 19.43 -2.78
CA LEU A 435 13.98 19.12 -2.33
C LEU A 435 14.09 17.67 -1.83
N ALA A 436 13.09 17.19 -1.09
CA ALA A 436 13.05 15.81 -0.61
C ALA A 436 13.05 14.80 -1.76
N HIS A 437 12.21 15.03 -2.78
CA HIS A 437 12.20 14.24 -4.02
C HIS A 437 13.59 14.23 -4.66
N ALA A 438 14.15 15.42 -4.93
CA ALA A 438 15.43 15.55 -5.61
C ALA A 438 16.56 14.83 -4.87
N ARG A 439 16.58 14.89 -3.53
CA ARG A 439 17.57 14.18 -2.71
C ARG A 439 17.37 12.66 -2.70
N ALA A 440 16.13 12.17 -2.71
CA ALA A 440 15.89 10.72 -2.73
C ALA A 440 16.17 10.09 -4.10
N THR A 441 15.95 10.83 -5.19
CA THR A 441 16.07 10.31 -6.56
C THR A 441 17.38 10.69 -7.24
N GLY A 442 17.98 11.83 -6.87
CA GLY A 442 19.04 12.49 -7.63
C GLY A 442 18.51 13.32 -8.82
N ASP A 443 17.19 13.33 -9.04
CA ASP A 443 16.54 14.01 -10.16
C ASP A 443 16.18 15.45 -9.79
N GLY A 444 16.88 16.42 -10.37
CA GLY A 444 16.62 17.85 -10.22
C GLY A 444 15.75 18.45 -11.33
N SER A 445 15.08 17.65 -12.16
CA SER A 445 14.32 18.15 -13.32
C SER A 445 13.19 19.10 -12.94
N LEU A 446 12.46 18.82 -11.85
CA LEU A 446 11.44 19.73 -11.30
C LEU A 446 12.06 21.05 -10.83
N ILE A 447 13.20 20.98 -10.13
CA ILE A 447 13.95 22.15 -9.70
C ILE A 447 14.30 23.02 -10.91
N SER A 448 14.91 22.43 -11.94
CA SER A 448 15.34 23.18 -13.13
C SER A 448 14.17 23.81 -13.88
N ARG A 449 13.04 23.12 -14.00
CA ARG A 449 11.87 23.61 -14.75
C ARG A 449 11.11 24.70 -14.01
N TYR A 450 11.00 24.59 -12.68
CA TYR A 450 10.13 25.45 -11.87
C TYR A 450 10.89 26.34 -10.89
N TYR A 451 12.20 26.54 -11.08
CA TYR A 451 13.05 27.32 -10.17
C TYR A 451 12.49 28.73 -9.89
N THR A 452 12.06 29.47 -10.92
CA THR A 452 11.51 30.83 -10.74
C THR A 452 10.26 30.83 -9.86
N THR A 453 9.36 29.84 -10.03
CA THR A 453 8.16 29.69 -9.20
C THR A 453 8.52 29.36 -7.75
N LEU A 454 9.43 28.40 -7.55
CA LEU A 454 9.91 28.01 -6.22
C LEU A 454 10.59 29.19 -5.50
N LYS A 455 11.39 29.97 -6.23
CA LYS A 455 12.07 31.16 -5.72
C LYS A 455 11.07 32.23 -5.28
N ALA A 456 10.07 32.55 -6.11
CA ALA A 456 9.05 33.52 -5.77
C ALA A 456 8.26 33.13 -4.50
N TRP A 457 7.94 31.84 -4.35
CA TRP A 457 7.32 31.33 -3.13
C TRP A 457 8.22 31.46 -1.90
N ALA A 458 9.53 31.21 -2.04
CA ALA A 458 10.47 31.37 -0.93
C ALA A 458 10.70 32.84 -0.54
N GLU A 459 10.62 33.76 -1.50
CA GLU A 459 10.60 35.21 -1.24
C GLU A 459 9.35 35.57 -0.44
N TYR A 460 8.16 35.10 -0.84
CA TYR A 460 6.93 35.24 -0.05
C TYR A 460 7.08 34.65 1.37
N LEU A 461 7.66 33.46 1.51
CA LEU A 461 7.89 32.85 2.82
C LEU A 461 8.85 33.67 3.68
N SER A 462 9.88 34.27 3.09
CA SER A 462 10.82 35.13 3.82
C SER A 462 10.12 36.32 4.47
N ASP A 463 9.07 36.83 3.84
CA ASP A 463 8.28 37.95 4.35
C ASP A 463 7.13 37.52 5.28
N GLN A 464 6.54 36.34 5.06
CA GLN A 464 5.27 35.96 5.69
C GLN A 464 5.39 34.85 6.74
N ALA A 465 6.50 34.12 6.84
CA ALA A 465 6.63 32.95 7.73
C ALA A 465 6.35 33.26 9.22
N LEU A 466 6.69 34.47 9.68
CA LEU A 466 6.45 34.93 11.05
C LEU A 466 5.40 36.06 11.12
N SER A 467 4.59 36.23 10.07
CA SER A 467 3.61 37.31 10.02
C SER A 467 2.59 37.19 11.15
N PRO A 468 2.22 38.32 11.80
CA PRO A 468 1.12 38.33 12.77
C PRO A 468 -0.27 38.28 12.09
N SER A 469 -0.33 38.43 10.76
CA SER A 469 -1.58 38.24 10.01
C SER A 469 -2.05 36.79 10.10
N GLN A 470 -3.36 36.59 9.93
CA GLN A 470 -3.96 35.27 10.01
C GLN A 470 -3.43 34.37 8.89
N GLN A 471 -2.73 33.30 9.27
CA GLN A 471 -2.31 32.19 8.41
C GLN A 471 -2.72 30.88 9.11
N SER A 472 -3.29 29.93 8.37
CA SER A 472 -3.65 28.62 8.92
C SER A 472 -2.72 27.51 8.41
N ALA A 473 -2.44 26.54 9.27
CA ALA A 473 -1.74 25.29 8.92
C ALA A 473 -2.70 24.22 8.36
N ASP A 474 -4.02 24.46 8.42
CA ASP A 474 -5.04 23.58 7.83
C ASP A 474 -6.24 24.43 7.35
N ALA A 475 -6.57 24.32 6.06
CA ALA A 475 -7.67 25.05 5.45
C ALA A 475 -9.05 24.44 5.76
N THR A 476 -9.10 23.24 6.36
CA THR A 476 -10.29 22.38 6.34
C THR A 476 -10.80 21.98 7.72
N THR A 477 -9.96 21.86 8.74
CA THR A 477 -10.39 21.34 10.05
C THR A 477 -10.59 22.47 11.07
N SER A 478 -11.78 23.09 11.06
CA SER A 478 -12.12 24.15 12.03
C SER A 478 -11.99 23.68 13.49
N VAL A 479 -12.26 22.38 13.74
CA VAL A 479 -12.13 21.70 15.03
C VAL A 479 -10.71 21.73 15.62
N LEU A 480 -9.66 21.85 14.81
CA LEU A 480 -8.29 21.93 15.32
C LEU A 480 -7.90 23.33 15.82
N GLY A 481 -8.74 24.35 15.58
CA GLY A 481 -8.54 25.69 16.12
C GLY A 481 -7.27 26.38 15.61
N GLN A 482 -6.79 26.05 14.41
CA GLN A 482 -5.54 26.57 13.83
C GLN A 482 -5.72 27.85 12.99
N ALA A 483 -6.81 28.58 13.22
CA ALA A 483 -7.10 29.81 12.48
C ALA A 483 -6.57 31.08 13.17
N SER A 484 -5.62 31.00 14.10
CA SER A 484 -5.04 32.18 14.77
C SER A 484 -3.76 32.67 14.07
N GLY A 485 -3.51 33.99 14.11
CA GLY A 485 -2.21 34.54 13.73
C GLY A 485 -1.14 34.18 14.77
N GLY A 486 0.12 34.06 14.35
CA GLY A 486 1.24 33.83 15.26
C GLY A 486 1.46 32.38 15.70
N LEU A 487 1.11 31.40 14.86
CA LEU A 487 1.36 29.98 15.13
C LEU A 487 2.85 29.63 15.03
N THR A 488 3.46 29.24 16.15
CA THR A 488 4.88 28.86 16.25
C THR A 488 5.22 27.72 15.30
N ASN A 489 4.39 26.67 15.26
CA ASN A 489 4.65 25.50 14.44
C ASN A 489 4.52 25.79 12.93
N LEU A 490 3.67 26.74 12.51
CA LEU A 490 3.60 27.16 11.11
C LEU A 490 4.86 27.96 10.71
N GLY A 491 5.39 28.77 11.63
CA GLY A 491 6.67 29.46 11.44
C GLY A 491 7.83 28.50 11.17
N VAL A 492 7.91 27.38 11.90
CA VAL A 492 8.91 26.31 11.64
C VAL A 492 8.83 25.88 10.17
N LYS A 493 7.63 25.65 9.67
CA LYS A 493 7.41 25.21 8.30
C LYS A 493 7.90 26.22 7.27
N GLY A 494 7.54 27.49 7.46
CA GLY A 494 7.99 28.60 6.61
C GLY A 494 9.52 28.70 6.58
N ILE A 495 10.17 28.67 7.75
CA ILE A 495 11.63 28.75 7.87
C ILE A 495 12.31 27.56 7.16
N VAL A 496 11.81 26.34 7.37
CA VAL A 496 12.33 25.13 6.71
C VAL A 496 12.12 25.22 5.18
N GLY A 497 11.01 25.79 4.72
CA GLY A 497 10.77 26.09 3.31
C GLY A 497 11.81 27.04 2.72
N VAL A 498 12.14 28.14 3.40
CA VAL A 498 13.19 29.07 2.97
C VAL A 498 14.57 28.40 2.99
N ALA A 499 14.86 27.57 3.99
CA ALA A 499 16.12 26.81 4.07
C ALA A 499 16.24 25.77 2.95
N ALA A 500 15.15 25.08 2.61
CA ALA A 500 15.10 24.18 1.46
C ALA A 500 15.35 24.94 0.16
N MET A 501 14.80 26.15 0.00
CA MET A 501 15.07 26.98 -1.17
C MET A 501 16.55 27.38 -1.27
N ALA A 502 17.22 27.70 -0.15
CA ALA A 502 18.64 28.01 -0.17
C ALA A 502 19.49 26.87 -0.78
N GLU A 503 19.16 25.62 -0.45
CA GLU A 503 19.80 24.44 -1.04
C GLU A 503 19.42 24.25 -2.51
N ILE A 504 18.16 24.49 -2.89
CA ILE A 504 17.72 24.47 -4.29
C ILE A 504 18.48 25.50 -5.13
N SER A 505 18.64 26.74 -4.64
CA SER A 505 19.42 27.79 -5.30
C SER A 505 20.89 27.40 -5.49
N ARG A 506 21.49 26.76 -4.48
CA ARG A 506 22.86 26.21 -4.59
C ARG A 506 22.95 25.13 -5.66
N VAL A 507 21.96 24.23 -5.74
CA VAL A 507 21.90 23.15 -6.73
C VAL A 507 21.86 23.67 -8.17
N VAL A 508 21.12 24.75 -8.43
CA VAL A 508 21.08 25.37 -9.77
C VAL A 508 22.21 26.38 -10.03
N GLY A 509 23.09 26.61 -9.05
CA GLY A 509 24.21 27.53 -9.16
C GLY A 509 23.89 29.02 -8.93
N ASP A 510 22.68 29.36 -8.49
CA ASP A 510 22.31 30.73 -8.08
C ASP A 510 22.81 30.99 -6.66
N MET A 511 24.13 31.14 -6.52
CA MET A 511 24.80 31.32 -5.22
C MET A 511 24.38 32.62 -4.52
N GLY A 512 23.97 33.65 -5.26
CA GLY A 512 23.48 34.91 -4.70
C GLY A 512 22.14 34.71 -3.97
N ALA A 513 21.18 34.05 -4.62
CA ALA A 513 19.92 33.70 -3.96
C ALA A 513 20.13 32.72 -2.80
N ALA A 514 21.03 31.74 -2.95
CA ALA A 514 21.36 30.79 -1.89
C ALA A 514 21.82 31.51 -0.61
N GLU A 515 22.76 32.46 -0.72
CA GLU A 515 23.25 33.21 0.43
C GLU A 515 22.18 34.15 1.01
N SER A 516 21.38 34.80 0.16
CA SER A 516 20.27 35.64 0.60
C SER A 516 19.24 34.86 1.43
N PHE A 517 18.83 33.68 0.97
CA PHE A 517 17.90 32.83 1.71
C PHE A 517 18.54 32.27 3.00
N ARG A 518 19.84 31.93 3.02
CA ARG A 518 20.54 31.54 4.25
C ARG A 518 20.53 32.66 5.29
N ALA A 519 20.77 33.90 4.89
CA ALA A 519 20.71 35.05 5.78
C ALA A 519 19.28 35.27 6.31
N SER A 520 18.26 35.10 5.46
CA SER A 520 16.85 35.12 5.86
C SER A 520 16.53 34.06 6.92
N VAL A 521 16.97 32.81 6.70
CA VAL A 521 16.80 31.70 7.66
C VAL A 521 17.44 32.01 9.00
N ALA A 522 18.65 32.56 9.03
CA ALA A 522 19.33 32.91 10.27
C ALA A 522 18.53 33.95 11.08
N ASN A 523 18.04 34.99 10.41
CA ASN A 523 17.21 36.02 11.04
C ASN A 523 15.87 35.46 11.54
N LEU A 524 15.14 34.74 10.68
CA LEU A 524 13.84 34.18 11.03
C LEU A 524 13.96 33.19 12.20
N THR A 525 14.98 32.33 12.19
CA THR A 525 15.20 31.34 13.28
C THR A 525 15.51 32.03 14.60
N GLN A 526 16.31 33.12 14.59
CA GLN A 526 16.61 33.88 15.79
C GLN A 526 15.35 34.54 16.38
N VAL A 527 14.55 35.18 15.53
CA VAL A 527 13.29 35.82 15.95
C VAL A 527 12.32 34.77 16.47
N TRP A 528 12.10 33.69 15.70
CA TRP A 528 11.24 32.58 16.09
C TRP A 528 11.63 31.98 17.45
N THR A 529 12.92 31.73 17.68
CA THR A 529 13.41 31.15 18.94
C THR A 529 13.11 32.09 20.12
N THR A 530 13.32 33.39 19.94
CA THR A 530 13.07 34.40 20.98
C THR A 530 11.60 34.46 21.38
N GLN A 531 10.69 34.24 20.43
CA GLN A 531 9.24 34.35 20.66
C GLN A 531 8.57 33.03 21.05
N SER A 532 9.27 31.90 20.98
CA SER A 532 8.67 30.57 21.17
C SER A 532 9.31 29.73 22.27
N LEU A 533 10.60 29.93 22.58
CA LEU A 533 11.32 29.11 23.54
C LEU A 533 11.34 29.78 24.92
N PHE A 534 10.63 29.19 25.88
CA PHE A 534 10.51 29.71 27.25
C PHE A 534 10.86 28.65 28.27
N SER A 535 11.89 28.91 29.10
CA SER A 535 12.29 28.04 30.21
C SER A 535 12.48 26.56 29.82
N GLY A 536 12.96 26.30 28.60
CA GLY A 536 13.19 24.94 28.08
C GLY A 536 11.96 24.25 27.48
N SER A 537 10.86 24.97 27.23
CA SER A 537 9.65 24.47 26.56
C SER A 537 9.26 25.36 25.38
N LEU A 538 8.59 24.79 24.38
CA LEU A 538 8.09 25.54 23.22
C LEU A 538 6.63 25.95 23.39
N ALA A 539 6.34 27.21 23.13
CA ALA A 539 5.00 27.77 23.06
C ALA A 539 4.30 27.40 21.74
N TRP A 540 2.97 27.22 21.76
CA TRP A 540 2.18 26.99 20.54
C TRP A 540 1.97 28.29 19.75
N GLU A 541 1.77 29.39 20.45
CA GLU A 541 1.62 30.75 19.91
C GLU A 541 2.80 31.61 20.33
N TYR A 542 3.22 32.52 19.45
CA TYR A 542 4.31 33.45 19.76
C TYR A 542 3.99 34.30 20.98
N ASP A 543 5.02 34.53 21.81
CA ASP A 543 4.97 35.38 23.00
C ASP A 543 3.93 34.93 24.05
N ASN A 544 3.47 33.67 23.97
CA ASN A 544 2.50 33.08 24.88
C ASN A 544 3.06 31.82 25.58
N PRO A 545 3.86 31.99 26.65
CA PRO A 545 4.46 30.86 27.39
C PRO A 545 3.44 29.95 28.09
N GLY A 546 2.16 30.36 28.16
CA GLY A 546 1.07 29.53 28.67
C GLY A 546 0.46 28.58 27.64
N SER A 547 0.82 28.73 26.36
CA SER A 547 0.37 27.85 25.27
C SER A 547 1.37 26.72 25.03
N SER A 548 0.90 25.54 24.60
CA SER A 548 1.76 24.40 24.27
C SER A 548 1.12 23.51 23.21
N GLY A 549 1.92 22.75 22.46
CA GLY A 549 1.43 21.88 21.38
C GLY A 549 2.52 21.11 20.64
N LEU A 550 2.11 20.31 19.66
CA LEU A 550 2.95 19.41 18.86
C LEU A 550 3.75 20.17 17.79
N MET A 551 5.07 20.17 17.88
CA MET A 551 5.96 20.85 16.91
C MET A 551 6.30 19.98 15.70
N TYR A 552 5.27 19.40 15.07
CA TYR A 552 5.42 18.39 14.02
C TYR A 552 6.18 18.86 12.77
N ASN A 553 6.24 20.17 12.50
CA ASN A 553 6.98 20.68 11.34
C ASN A 553 8.51 20.61 11.50
N LEU A 554 9.02 20.34 12.71
CA LEU A 554 10.46 20.07 12.94
C LEU A 554 10.94 18.80 12.21
N PHE A 555 10.03 17.90 11.83
CA PHE A 555 10.35 16.71 11.05
C PHE A 555 11.11 17.03 9.76
N ALA A 556 10.69 18.06 9.01
CA ALA A 556 11.31 18.34 7.71
C ALA A 556 12.73 18.88 7.82
N ASP A 557 13.06 19.60 8.90
CA ASP A 557 14.46 20.01 9.16
C ASP A 557 15.37 18.77 9.31
N ARG A 558 14.89 17.74 10.01
CA ARG A 558 15.61 16.46 10.16
C ARG A 558 15.65 15.64 8.88
N LEU A 559 14.51 15.47 8.20
CA LEU A 559 14.43 14.72 6.95
C LEU A 559 15.39 15.28 5.91
N LEU A 560 15.43 16.62 5.79
CA LEU A 560 16.30 17.32 4.87
C LEU A 560 17.69 17.62 5.46
N GLN A 561 17.98 17.25 6.71
CA GLN A 561 19.29 17.49 7.32
C GLN A 561 19.76 18.96 7.14
N LEU A 562 18.85 19.93 7.26
CA LEU A 562 19.16 21.35 7.00
C LEU A 562 19.86 22.00 8.20
N GLY A 563 19.62 21.49 9.40
CA GLY A 563 20.26 21.96 10.63
C GLY A 563 19.85 23.39 10.98
N VAL A 564 18.59 23.73 10.70
CA VAL A 564 18.03 25.06 10.97
C VAL A 564 17.89 25.29 12.47
N PHE A 565 17.34 24.31 13.19
CA PHE A 565 17.06 24.42 14.61
C PHE A 565 18.13 23.73 15.46
N SER A 566 18.44 24.30 16.62
CA SER A 566 19.42 23.73 17.55
C SER A 566 18.86 22.51 18.31
N ASP A 567 19.75 21.68 18.86
CA ASP A 567 19.37 20.56 19.74
C ASP A 567 18.50 20.98 20.93
N GLU A 568 18.61 22.23 21.39
CA GLU A 568 17.79 22.77 22.46
C GLU A 568 16.31 22.85 22.08
N VAL A 569 16.01 23.20 20.82
CA VAL A 569 14.63 23.25 20.30
C VAL A 569 14.02 21.85 20.30
N TYR A 570 14.76 20.85 19.84
CA TYR A 570 14.29 19.46 19.84
C TYR A 570 14.08 18.92 21.27
N LYS A 571 14.97 19.25 22.21
CA LYS A 571 14.79 18.91 23.63
C LYS A 571 13.59 19.63 24.25
N ALA A 572 13.34 20.88 23.85
CA ALA A 572 12.19 21.63 24.31
C ALA A 572 10.87 21.07 23.77
N GLN A 573 10.84 20.57 22.54
CA GLN A 573 9.71 19.78 22.03
C GLN A 573 9.47 18.53 22.89
N ASP A 574 10.53 17.77 23.21
CA ASP A 574 10.42 16.59 24.06
C ASP A 574 9.84 16.93 25.45
N ALA A 575 10.22 18.07 26.03
CA ALA A 575 9.66 18.56 27.29
C ALA A 575 8.17 18.91 27.15
N THR A 576 7.77 19.57 26.05
CA THR A 576 6.37 19.91 25.76
C THR A 576 5.48 18.68 25.55
N THR A 577 6.04 17.57 25.06
CA THR A 577 5.31 16.33 24.71
C THR A 577 5.22 15.29 25.83
N ALA A 578 5.82 15.55 27.00
CA ALA A 578 5.90 14.62 28.13
C ALA A 578 4.54 14.27 28.79
N SER A 579 3.46 14.98 28.46
CA SER A 579 2.11 14.84 29.00
C SER A 579 1.15 14.03 28.12
N SER A 580 1.68 13.15 27.25
CA SER A 580 0.87 12.29 26.37
C SER A 580 -0.15 11.45 27.16
N SER A 581 -1.40 11.47 26.70
CA SER A 581 -2.51 10.67 27.20
C SER A 581 -2.55 9.28 26.54
N GLY A 582 -3.59 8.48 26.82
CA GLY A 582 -3.69 7.09 26.35
C GLY A 582 -3.54 6.91 24.83
N TYR A 583 -4.00 7.87 24.02
CA TYR A 583 -3.95 7.81 22.55
C TYR A 583 -2.98 8.81 21.91
N GLY A 584 -2.06 9.37 22.70
CA GLY A 584 -1.10 10.39 22.26
C GLY A 584 -1.32 11.75 22.92
N MET A 585 -0.79 12.81 22.29
CA MET A 585 -0.85 14.17 22.80
C MET A 585 -1.83 15.01 21.97
N ALA A 586 -2.61 15.85 22.63
CA ALA A 586 -3.42 16.85 21.95
C ALA A 586 -2.54 17.77 21.10
N LEU A 587 -3.06 18.23 19.97
CA LEU A 587 -2.33 19.10 19.04
C LEU A 587 -1.83 20.36 19.73
N SER A 588 -2.69 20.99 20.52
CA SER A 588 -2.38 22.19 21.29
C SER A 588 -3.32 22.36 22.49
N THR A 589 -3.00 23.30 23.39
CA THR A 589 -3.88 23.72 24.48
C THR A 589 -5.26 24.19 24.02
N GLY A 590 -5.39 24.71 22.79
CA GLY A 590 -6.65 25.18 22.20
C GLY A 590 -7.39 24.17 21.33
N SER A 591 -6.81 22.99 21.09
CA SER A 591 -7.34 21.98 20.15
C SER A 591 -8.51 21.14 20.66
N ASN A 592 -9.09 21.45 21.82
CA ASN A 592 -10.14 20.66 22.46
C ASN A 592 -9.78 19.17 22.63
N SER A 593 -8.49 18.84 22.86
CA SER A 593 -7.96 17.48 22.95
C SER A 593 -7.94 16.68 21.66
N MET A 594 -8.15 17.34 20.53
CA MET A 594 -8.01 16.74 19.22
C MET A 594 -6.54 16.62 18.85
N THR A 595 -6.20 15.57 18.12
CA THR A 595 -4.88 15.39 17.53
C THR A 595 -4.98 14.77 16.15
N ARG A 596 -3.82 14.70 15.48
CA ARG A 596 -3.65 14.01 14.22
C ARG A 596 -2.54 12.97 14.31
N SER A 597 -2.82 11.73 13.90
CA SER A 597 -1.82 10.65 13.85
C SER A 597 -0.65 11.02 12.94
N ASP A 598 -0.90 11.61 11.78
CA ASP A 598 0.15 12.01 10.84
C ASP A 598 1.11 13.04 11.44
N TRP A 599 0.58 14.05 12.13
CA TRP A 599 1.39 15.06 12.83
C TRP A 599 2.07 14.50 14.07
N THR A 600 1.42 13.59 14.80
CA THR A 600 2.02 12.91 15.94
C THR A 600 3.22 12.07 15.50
N MET A 601 3.13 11.39 14.35
CA MET A 601 4.23 10.61 13.78
C MET A 601 5.40 11.50 13.32
N PHE A 602 5.12 12.67 12.74
CA PHE A 602 6.16 13.66 12.46
C PHE A 602 6.84 14.16 13.73
N ALA A 603 6.09 14.47 14.80
CA ALA A 603 6.68 14.84 16.08
C ALA A 603 7.53 13.72 16.67
N ALA A 604 7.10 12.46 16.56
CA ALA A 604 7.87 11.28 16.97
C ALA A 604 9.20 11.16 16.20
N ALA A 605 9.16 11.35 14.88
CA ALA A 605 10.38 11.36 14.04
C ALA A 605 11.32 12.53 14.36
N ALA A 606 10.77 13.68 14.77
CA ALA A 606 11.52 14.84 15.21
C ALA A 606 12.06 14.74 16.65
N ALA A 607 11.60 13.77 17.47
CA ALA A 607 11.93 13.70 18.89
C ALA A 607 13.44 13.59 19.16
N ALA A 608 13.92 14.25 20.21
CA ALA A 608 15.33 14.17 20.63
C ALA A 608 15.65 12.84 21.34
N SER A 609 14.68 12.28 22.05
CA SER A 609 14.82 11.06 22.84
C SER A 609 13.97 9.92 22.30
N ASN A 610 14.50 8.69 22.39
CA ASN A 610 13.75 7.48 22.05
C ASN A 610 12.53 7.31 22.96
N SER A 611 12.59 7.76 24.22
CA SER A 611 11.44 7.64 25.12
C SER A 611 10.26 8.49 24.65
N THR A 612 10.48 9.74 24.25
CA THR A 612 9.41 10.59 23.70
C THR A 612 8.89 10.02 22.39
N ARG A 613 9.79 9.63 21.48
CA ARG A 613 9.46 8.97 20.23
C ARG A 613 8.55 7.76 20.44
N ASP A 614 8.96 6.83 21.30
CA ASP A 614 8.24 5.58 21.54
C ASP A 614 6.88 5.84 22.20
N ASN A 615 6.79 6.78 23.15
CA ASN A 615 5.51 7.15 23.76
C ASN A 615 4.50 7.70 22.73
N LEU A 616 4.96 8.53 21.79
CA LEU A 616 4.09 9.05 20.72
C LEU A 616 3.65 7.94 19.77
N ILE A 617 4.55 7.03 19.39
CA ILE A 617 4.24 5.85 18.56
C ILE A 617 3.20 4.97 19.25
N SER A 618 3.43 4.61 20.52
CA SER A 618 2.52 3.77 21.30
C SER A 618 1.14 4.40 21.44
N GLY A 619 1.04 5.73 21.57
CA GLY A 619 -0.24 6.43 21.60
C GLY A 619 -1.02 6.31 20.28
N VAL A 620 -0.35 6.46 19.14
CA VAL A 620 -0.96 6.29 17.82
C VAL A 620 -1.36 4.82 17.58
N LEU A 621 -0.51 3.86 17.97
CA LEU A 621 -0.85 2.44 17.90
C LEU A 621 -2.07 2.10 18.77
N ALA A 622 -2.11 2.59 20.00
CA ALA A 622 -3.24 2.39 20.90
C ALA A 622 -4.56 2.90 20.26
N ARG A 623 -4.50 4.01 19.51
CA ARG A 623 -5.65 4.52 18.76
C ARG A 623 -5.99 3.64 17.56
N ALA A 624 -5.00 3.22 16.78
CA ALA A 624 -5.21 2.36 15.60
C ALA A 624 -5.83 1.00 15.99
N MET A 625 -5.49 0.52 17.19
CA MET A 625 -5.96 -0.76 17.75
C MET A 625 -7.20 -0.62 18.65
N LEU A 626 -7.75 0.59 18.82
CA LEU A 626 -8.95 0.80 19.63
C LEU A 626 -10.17 0.22 18.92
N ASN A 627 -10.48 -1.05 19.19
CA ASN A 627 -11.53 -1.81 18.51
C ASN A 627 -12.95 -1.23 18.68
N SER A 628 -13.20 -0.44 19.74
CA SER A 628 -14.47 0.27 19.92
C SER A 628 -14.55 1.60 19.14
N ALA A 629 -13.50 1.99 18.42
CA ALA A 629 -13.64 2.98 17.37
C ALA A 629 -14.29 2.29 16.17
N ASN A 630 -15.08 3.02 15.40
CA ASN A 630 -15.66 2.54 14.15
C ASN A 630 -14.87 3.19 12.99
N GLY A 631 -14.97 2.65 11.78
CA GLY A 631 -14.24 3.23 10.65
C GLY A 631 -12.91 2.58 10.34
N THR A 632 -12.45 2.92 9.15
CA THR A 632 -11.03 2.90 8.80
C THR A 632 -10.22 3.79 9.74
N PHE A 633 -8.89 3.67 9.71
CA PHE A 633 -8.03 4.38 10.65
C PHE A 633 -8.00 5.89 10.38
N SER A 634 -8.91 6.63 11.03
CA SER A 634 -8.97 8.08 10.99
C SER A 634 -7.64 8.69 11.39
N ASN A 635 -7.18 9.68 10.63
CA ASN A 635 -6.02 10.44 11.06
C ASN A 635 -6.35 11.48 12.14
N LEU A 636 -7.61 11.93 12.28
CA LEU A 636 -8.07 12.93 13.27
C LEU A 636 -8.92 12.27 14.37
N TYR A 637 -8.58 12.51 15.65
CA TYR A 637 -9.27 11.91 16.80
C TYR A 637 -9.03 12.67 18.13
N ASP A 638 -9.90 12.44 19.12
CA ASP A 638 -9.74 12.95 20.50
C ASP A 638 -8.78 12.04 21.29
N VAL A 639 -7.74 12.61 21.91
CA VAL A 639 -6.71 11.82 22.62
C VAL A 639 -7.16 11.21 23.94
N ARG A 640 -8.28 11.67 24.50
CA ARG A 640 -8.85 11.14 25.75
C ARG A 640 -9.71 9.92 25.49
N THR A 641 -10.46 9.91 24.40
CA THR A 641 -11.45 8.86 24.09
C THR A 641 -11.00 7.94 22.96
N GLY A 642 -10.10 8.41 22.10
CA GLY A 642 -9.70 7.74 20.87
C GLY A 642 -10.79 7.77 19.80
N GLN A 643 -11.87 8.52 19.98
CA GLN A 643 -12.95 8.59 18.99
C GLN A 643 -12.64 9.63 17.91
N GLY A 644 -13.13 9.38 16.70
CA GLY A 644 -13.04 10.34 15.58
C GLY A 644 -13.96 11.55 15.78
N VAL A 645 -13.94 12.47 14.81
CA VAL A 645 -14.84 13.65 14.81
C VAL A 645 -16.12 13.34 14.05
N SER A 646 -17.26 13.73 14.61
CA SER A 646 -18.54 13.80 13.91
C SER A 646 -18.77 15.23 13.38
N GLU A 647 -18.23 15.57 12.21
CA GLU A 647 -18.50 16.85 11.54
C GLU A 647 -19.28 16.58 10.26
N ASP A 648 -20.62 16.48 10.33
CA ASP A 648 -21.62 16.44 9.24
C ASP A 648 -21.35 15.55 7.99
N VAL A 649 -20.26 14.77 7.99
CA VAL A 649 -19.78 13.88 6.95
C VAL A 649 -19.24 12.67 7.72
N ALA A 650 -20.08 11.63 7.83
CA ALA A 650 -19.88 10.35 8.53
C ALA A 650 -19.32 10.41 9.97
N GLN A 651 -20.03 9.80 10.93
CA GLN A 651 -19.64 9.83 12.34
C GLN A 651 -18.34 9.08 12.66
N ASN A 652 -17.75 8.31 11.72
CA ASN A 652 -16.68 7.36 11.99
C ASN A 652 -15.70 7.18 10.81
N GLY A 653 -14.44 7.62 11.00
CA GLY A 653 -13.24 7.14 10.30
C GLY A 653 -13.12 7.31 8.79
N PHE A 654 -12.42 8.37 8.35
CA PHE A 654 -11.96 8.50 6.96
C PHE A 654 -10.63 7.79 6.69
N ALA A 655 -10.53 7.14 5.54
CA ALA A 655 -9.36 6.38 5.09
C ALA A 655 -8.27 7.30 4.54
N SER A 656 -7.86 8.34 5.27
CA SER A 656 -6.98 9.38 4.71
C SER A 656 -5.61 8.82 4.29
N PRO A 657 -5.12 9.18 3.08
CA PRO A 657 -3.75 8.91 2.65
C PRO A 657 -2.67 9.58 3.51
N ALA A 658 -3.04 10.57 4.35
CA ALA A 658 -2.13 11.23 5.29
C ALA A 658 -1.43 10.23 6.23
N GLN A 659 -1.97 9.02 6.40
CA GLN A 659 -1.33 7.93 7.13
C GLN A 659 0.05 7.53 6.59
N GLY A 660 0.45 7.99 5.38
CA GLY A 660 1.82 7.83 4.91
C GLY A 660 2.88 8.42 5.84
N ALA A 661 2.50 9.35 6.72
CA ALA A 661 3.37 9.92 7.75
C ALA A 661 3.81 8.90 8.80
N ILE A 662 3.13 7.75 8.91
CA ILE A 662 3.59 6.62 9.72
C ILE A 662 5.01 6.20 9.30
N LEU A 663 5.37 6.29 8.02
CA LEU A 663 6.73 5.92 7.54
C LEU A 663 7.78 7.02 7.77
N SER A 664 7.44 8.11 8.47
CA SER A 664 8.35 9.23 8.76
C SER A 664 9.68 8.80 9.37
N LEU A 665 9.69 7.92 10.37
CA LEU A 665 10.94 7.46 10.99
C LEU A 665 11.80 6.63 10.03
N LEU A 666 11.20 5.77 9.20
CA LEU A 666 11.92 5.01 8.18
C LEU A 666 12.56 5.95 7.15
N SER A 667 11.84 7.01 6.75
CA SER A 667 12.33 7.97 5.76
C SER A 667 13.58 8.75 6.20
N LEU A 668 13.81 8.92 7.52
CA LEU A 668 14.99 9.64 8.04
C LEU A 668 16.31 8.91 7.76
N SER A 669 16.26 7.60 7.54
CA SER A 669 17.43 6.76 7.29
C SER A 669 17.84 6.70 5.81
N LEU A 670 17.03 7.29 4.92
CA LEU A 670 17.27 7.21 3.48
C LEU A 670 18.51 8.04 3.08
N PRO A 671 19.42 7.47 2.28
CA PRO A 671 20.61 8.19 1.84
C PRO A 671 20.25 9.28 0.83
N ASN A 672 20.78 10.48 1.05
CA ASN A 672 20.71 11.57 0.08
C ASN A 672 21.59 11.26 -1.15
N LYS A 673 21.01 11.36 -2.34
CA LYS A 673 21.71 11.29 -3.62
C LYS A 673 22.15 12.68 -4.06
N THR A 674 23.22 12.73 -4.86
CA THR A 674 23.64 13.97 -5.53
C THR A 674 22.58 14.39 -6.54
N ILE A 675 22.09 15.62 -6.41
CA ILE A 675 21.06 16.17 -7.29
C ILE A 675 21.70 16.61 -8.60
N VAL A 676 21.15 16.14 -9.72
CA VAL A 676 21.50 16.57 -11.07
C VAL A 676 20.44 17.54 -11.58
N ALA A 677 20.81 18.81 -11.73
CA ALA A 677 19.93 19.89 -12.21
C ALA A 677 20.66 20.75 -13.25
N ALA A 678 19.91 21.32 -14.20
CA ALA A 678 20.42 22.35 -15.09
C ALA A 678 20.68 23.66 -14.33
N SER A 679 21.75 24.38 -14.71
CA SER A 679 22.10 25.67 -14.13
C SER A 679 21.08 26.74 -14.48
N TYR A 680 20.80 27.62 -13.52
CA TYR A 680 19.92 28.77 -13.73
C TYR A 680 20.66 29.90 -14.47
N ALA A 681 20.06 30.43 -15.54
CA ALA A 681 20.70 31.40 -16.45
C ALA A 681 20.40 32.88 -16.12
N GLY A 682 19.67 33.18 -15.03
CA GLY A 682 19.25 34.54 -14.66
C GLY A 682 18.04 35.06 -15.45
N ASP A 683 17.28 35.99 -14.88
CA ASP A 683 16.05 36.58 -15.47
C ASP A 683 16.31 37.56 -16.64
N GLY A 684 17.51 37.55 -17.23
CA GLY A 684 17.96 38.50 -18.25
C GLY A 684 17.76 38.09 -19.72
N ALA A 685 17.13 36.95 -20.00
CA ALA A 685 16.85 36.51 -21.38
C ALA A 685 15.35 36.65 -21.69
N THR A 686 14.91 37.87 -22.02
CA THR A 686 13.64 38.09 -22.70
C THR A 686 13.70 37.45 -24.09
N THR A 687 13.14 36.25 -24.22
CA THR A 687 12.62 35.76 -25.50
C THR A 687 11.14 35.43 -25.33
N ASN A 688 10.31 36.27 -25.92
CA ASN A 688 8.92 35.92 -26.24
C ASN A 688 8.93 34.60 -27.00
N THR A 689 8.59 33.51 -26.34
CA THR A 689 8.23 32.27 -27.02
C THR A 689 7.01 31.68 -26.31
N ALA A 690 5.96 31.48 -27.11
CA ALA A 690 4.82 30.64 -26.77
C ALA A 690 5.30 29.29 -26.21
N ALA A 691 4.43 28.66 -25.40
CA ALA A 691 4.61 27.31 -24.85
C ALA A 691 5.43 26.43 -25.81
N PRO A 692 6.60 25.93 -25.40
CA PRO A 692 7.44 25.16 -26.30
C PRO A 692 6.70 23.88 -26.67
N SER A 693 6.32 23.76 -27.94
CA SER A 693 5.93 22.50 -28.54
C SER A 693 7.00 21.46 -28.20
N HIS A 694 6.59 20.29 -27.68
CA HIS A 694 7.43 19.13 -27.44
C HIS A 694 8.44 18.94 -28.58
N ARG A 695 9.69 19.36 -28.35
CA ARG A 695 10.83 18.98 -29.16
C ARG A 695 11.92 18.47 -28.24
N ASN A 696 12.17 17.19 -28.44
CA ASN A 696 13.19 16.35 -27.85
C ASN A 696 14.53 17.10 -27.68
N THR A 697 14.95 17.26 -26.43
CA THR A 697 16.36 17.46 -26.10
C THR A 697 16.73 16.42 -25.05
N MET A 698 17.23 15.28 -25.53
CA MET A 698 17.98 14.33 -24.73
C MET A 698 19.24 15.02 -24.18
N PRO A 699 19.53 14.96 -22.88
CA PRO A 699 20.91 14.97 -22.43
C PRO A 699 21.52 13.65 -22.86
N ALA A 700 22.50 13.71 -23.75
CA ALA A 700 23.27 12.54 -24.16
C ALA A 700 23.92 11.88 -22.94
N ILE A 701 23.46 10.68 -22.59
CA ILE A 701 24.17 9.75 -21.71
C ILE A 701 25.40 9.26 -22.49
N ILE A 702 26.47 10.06 -22.51
CA ILE A 702 27.80 9.58 -22.91
C ILE A 702 28.36 8.80 -21.72
N GLY A 703 27.97 7.53 -21.64
CA GLY A 703 28.43 6.61 -20.59
C GLY A 703 28.12 5.13 -20.81
N GLY A 704 27.49 4.76 -21.94
CA GLY A 704 27.09 3.37 -22.22
C GLY A 704 27.69 2.73 -23.47
N VAL A 705 28.32 3.49 -24.37
CA VAL A 705 28.81 2.96 -25.67
C VAL A 705 30.23 2.38 -25.56
N MET A 706 31.05 2.86 -24.61
CA MET A 706 32.43 2.37 -24.44
C MET A 706 32.52 0.99 -23.75
N ALA A 707 31.54 0.63 -22.92
CA ALA A 707 31.50 -0.69 -22.27
C ALA A 707 31.01 -1.80 -23.23
N GLY A 708 30.03 -1.50 -24.10
CA GLY A 708 29.53 -2.46 -25.09
C GLY A 708 30.56 -2.81 -26.16
N VAL A 709 31.36 -1.84 -26.61
CA VAL A 709 32.42 -2.08 -27.60
C VAL A 709 33.57 -2.90 -27.00
N ALA A 710 33.93 -2.67 -25.73
CA ALA A 710 34.95 -3.47 -25.04
C ALA A 710 34.53 -4.95 -24.90
N ILE A 711 33.27 -5.20 -24.54
CA ILE A 711 32.73 -6.57 -24.41
C ILE A 711 32.67 -7.28 -25.77
N LEU A 712 32.27 -6.58 -26.85
CA LEU A 712 32.27 -7.14 -28.20
C LEU A 712 33.67 -7.43 -28.74
N LEU A 713 34.67 -6.60 -28.40
CA LEU A 713 36.07 -6.86 -28.76
C LEU A 713 36.67 -8.04 -27.98
N ILE A 714 36.30 -8.22 -26.71
CA ILE A 714 36.72 -9.37 -25.90
C ILE A 714 36.09 -10.66 -26.42
N LEU A 715 34.79 -10.65 -26.74
CA LEU A 715 34.08 -11.80 -27.32
C LEU A 715 34.59 -12.14 -28.73
N GLY A 716 34.89 -11.13 -29.55
CA GLY A 716 35.53 -11.31 -30.86
C GLY A 716 36.95 -11.88 -30.75
N GLY A 717 37.74 -11.44 -29.76
CA GLY A 717 39.07 -11.95 -29.46
C GLY A 717 39.05 -13.41 -28.99
N LEU A 718 38.10 -13.78 -28.12
CA LEU A 718 37.89 -15.16 -27.68
C LEU A 718 37.44 -16.06 -28.85
N GLY A 719 36.54 -15.58 -29.70
CA GLY A 719 36.12 -16.30 -30.91
C GLY A 719 37.29 -16.56 -31.87
N ALA A 720 38.15 -15.56 -32.09
CA ALA A 720 39.34 -15.71 -32.93
C ALA A 720 40.40 -16.65 -32.31
N PHE A 721 40.51 -16.67 -30.98
CA PHE A 721 41.40 -17.56 -30.25
C PHE A 721 40.96 -19.03 -30.37
N PHE A 722 39.68 -19.33 -30.13
CA PHE A 722 39.14 -20.69 -30.29
C PHE A 722 39.15 -21.15 -31.76
N TYR A 723 38.90 -20.24 -32.71
CA TYR A 723 39.04 -20.54 -34.14
C TYR A 723 40.49 -20.87 -34.54
N ARG A 724 41.48 -20.19 -33.95
CA ARG A 724 42.91 -20.50 -34.16
C ARG A 724 43.35 -21.81 -33.48
N CYS A 725 42.80 -22.14 -32.31
CA CYS A 725 43.04 -23.40 -31.63
C CYS A 725 42.42 -24.59 -32.40
N ALA A 726 41.24 -24.40 -33.01
CA ALA A 726 40.57 -25.42 -33.82
C ALA A 726 41.28 -25.71 -35.16
N ARG A 727 42.12 -24.80 -35.65
CA ARG A 727 42.86 -24.93 -36.92
C ARG A 727 44.21 -25.67 -36.81
N ARG A 728 44.63 -26.09 -35.61
CA ARG A 728 45.84 -26.91 -35.44
C ARG A 728 45.47 -28.38 -35.32
N ARG A 729 45.38 -29.06 -36.47
CA ARG A 729 45.57 -30.53 -36.57
C ARG A 729 46.82 -30.78 -37.42
N PRO A 730 47.65 -31.78 -37.12
CA PRO A 730 48.51 -32.40 -38.11
C PRO A 730 47.78 -33.55 -38.82
N GLU A 731 48.02 -33.64 -40.12
CA GLU A 731 47.51 -34.57 -41.13
C GLU A 731 47.88 -36.05 -40.93
N ARG A 732 47.07 -36.91 -41.56
CA ARG A 732 47.41 -37.97 -42.56
C ARG A 732 46.30 -39.04 -42.53
N ASP A 733 45.82 -39.67 -43.59
CA ASP A 733 45.99 -39.57 -45.04
C ASP A 733 44.79 -40.30 -45.70
N HIS A 734 44.36 -39.77 -46.85
CA HIS A 734 43.73 -40.40 -48.02
C HIS A 734 42.64 -41.49 -47.93
N VAL A 735 41.50 -41.26 -48.60
CA VAL A 735 41.14 -41.78 -49.96
C VAL A 735 39.61 -41.67 -50.20
N HIS A 736 39.25 -41.03 -51.33
CA HIS A 736 38.10 -41.18 -52.28
C HIS A 736 36.73 -41.79 -51.87
N VAL A 737 35.57 -41.50 -52.49
CA VAL A 737 34.95 -40.50 -53.40
C VAL A 737 33.45 -40.92 -53.50
N ALA A 738 32.58 -40.02 -53.97
CA ALA A 738 31.21 -40.21 -54.52
C ALA A 738 30.06 -40.38 -53.51
N VAL A 739 29.03 -39.51 -53.38
CA VAL A 739 28.10 -38.76 -54.28
C VAL A 739 26.70 -39.41 -54.32
N ALA A 740 25.67 -38.53 -54.33
CA ALA A 740 24.21 -38.70 -54.55
C ALA A 740 23.40 -38.74 -53.24
N ARG A 741 22.65 -37.72 -52.77
CA ARG A 741 21.83 -36.61 -53.32
C ARG A 741 20.42 -37.07 -53.77
N TRP A 742 19.41 -36.38 -53.18
CA TRP A 742 17.97 -36.26 -53.52
C TRP A 742 17.07 -37.46 -53.17
N THR A 743 15.82 -37.35 -52.71
CA THR A 743 14.93 -36.29 -52.16
C THR A 743 13.62 -37.02 -51.81
N ASP A 744 12.85 -36.43 -50.90
CA ASP A 744 11.38 -36.32 -50.93
C ASP A 744 10.47 -37.55 -50.79
N SER A 745 9.74 -37.49 -49.67
CA SER A 745 8.27 -37.48 -49.62
C SER A 745 7.49 -38.77 -49.44
N CYS A 746 6.70 -38.70 -48.36
CA CYS A 746 5.28 -39.04 -48.27
C CYS A 746 4.83 -40.45 -47.84
N THR A 747 4.12 -40.39 -46.70
CA THR A 747 2.77 -40.94 -46.41
C THR A 747 2.60 -42.39 -45.94
N VAL A 748 2.22 -42.45 -44.65
CA VAL A 748 1.06 -43.10 -44.01
C VAL A 748 0.81 -44.60 -44.24
N THR A 749 0.64 -45.30 -43.10
CA THR A 749 -0.42 -46.27 -42.68
C THR A 749 0.25 -47.51 -42.09
N SER A 750 0.27 -47.62 -40.76
CA SER A 750 -0.70 -48.36 -39.93
C SER A 750 -0.37 -49.85 -39.78
N GLU A 751 -0.70 -50.36 -38.59
CA GLU A 751 -0.78 -51.77 -38.19
C GLU A 751 0.44 -52.35 -37.45
N GLU A 752 0.38 -52.21 -36.11
CA GLU A 752 0.52 -53.34 -35.18
C GLU A 752 -0.42 -54.50 -35.61
N PRO A 753 -0.18 -55.79 -35.27
CA PRO A 753 0.18 -56.16 -33.90
C PRO A 753 1.01 -57.46 -33.71
N SER A 754 1.37 -57.62 -32.43
CA SER A 754 1.21 -58.86 -31.66
C SER A 754 2.45 -59.69 -31.29
N LEU A 755 2.50 -59.90 -29.97
CA LEU A 755 2.73 -61.17 -29.26
C LEU A 755 4.15 -61.56 -28.81
N SER A 756 4.31 -61.42 -27.48
CA SER A 756 4.92 -62.40 -26.56
C SER A 756 6.45 -62.52 -26.65
N MET A 757 7.21 -62.78 -25.59
CA MET A 757 6.94 -63.53 -24.37
C MET A 757 8.10 -63.28 -23.38
N ARG A 758 7.84 -63.52 -22.09
CA ARG A 758 8.77 -63.91 -21.01
C ARG A 758 9.61 -62.88 -20.25
N GLU A 759 9.17 -62.70 -19.01
CA GLU A 759 9.94 -62.63 -17.76
C GLU A 759 11.37 -63.18 -17.82
N ASN A 760 12.31 -62.41 -17.25
CA ASN A 760 13.26 -62.89 -16.24
C ASN A 760 13.98 -61.68 -15.61
N THR A 761 13.66 -61.39 -14.34
CA THR A 761 14.56 -60.69 -13.41
C THR A 761 15.65 -61.66 -12.97
N PRO A 762 16.92 -61.23 -12.87
CA PRO A 762 17.37 -60.65 -11.60
C PRO A 762 18.39 -59.48 -11.75
N THR A 763 18.30 -58.50 -10.86
CA THR A 763 19.35 -57.52 -10.52
C THR A 763 20.55 -58.22 -9.83
N PRO A 764 21.78 -57.65 -9.72
CA PRO A 764 22.09 -56.21 -9.59
C PRO A 764 23.39 -55.70 -10.29
N THR A 765 23.64 -54.39 -10.12
CA THR A 765 24.92 -53.62 -10.15
C THR A 765 25.11 -52.54 -11.22
N SER A 766 25.00 -51.29 -10.72
CA SER A 766 25.89 -50.12 -10.92
C SER A 766 26.27 -49.66 -12.35
N ASN A 767 25.73 -48.50 -12.75
CA ASN A 767 26.46 -47.22 -12.88
C ASN A 767 25.85 -46.35 -14.00
N THR A 768 25.08 -45.34 -13.61
CA THR A 768 24.84 -44.12 -14.39
C THR A 768 24.67 -42.91 -13.45
N PRO A 769 25.04 -41.71 -13.92
CA PRO A 769 25.38 -40.58 -13.08
C PRO A 769 24.18 -39.81 -12.54
N THR A 770 24.37 -39.28 -11.33
CA THR A 770 23.54 -38.33 -10.57
C THR A 770 22.97 -37.17 -11.38
N PRO A 771 21.67 -36.88 -11.25
CA PRO A 771 21.14 -35.53 -11.16
C PRO A 771 21.21 -35.03 -9.71
N THR A 772 21.75 -33.85 -9.55
CA THR A 772 21.93 -33.09 -8.31
C THR A 772 20.66 -33.01 -7.47
N SER A 773 20.80 -33.31 -6.18
CA SER A 773 19.78 -33.22 -5.14
C SER A 773 19.08 -31.85 -5.09
N PRO A 774 17.80 -31.77 -4.69
CA PRO A 774 17.26 -30.53 -4.18
C PRO A 774 18.02 -30.15 -2.90
N ILE A 775 18.47 -28.90 -2.88
CA ILE A 775 19.16 -28.27 -1.75
C ILE A 775 18.24 -28.38 -0.52
N ARG A 776 18.67 -29.17 0.47
CA ARG A 776 18.12 -29.10 1.83
C ARG A 776 18.54 -27.75 2.43
N PHE A 777 17.63 -26.78 2.42
CA PHE A 777 17.72 -25.68 3.38
C PHE A 777 17.38 -26.26 4.76
N LEU A 778 18.42 -26.53 5.55
CA LEU A 778 18.31 -26.57 6.99
C LEU A 778 17.95 -25.15 7.45
N PHE A 779 16.66 -24.85 7.57
CA PHE A 779 16.25 -23.73 8.40
C PHE A 779 16.66 -24.06 9.82
N ARG A 780 17.67 -23.32 10.30
CA ARG A 780 18.02 -23.20 11.70
C ARG A 780 16.75 -22.71 12.40
N PRO A 781 16.16 -23.45 13.37
CA PRO A 781 15.13 -22.88 14.20
C PRO A 781 15.70 -21.62 14.87
N PRO A 782 14.87 -20.59 15.13
CA PRO A 782 15.33 -19.35 15.74
C PRO A 782 16.18 -19.66 16.96
N SER A 783 17.29 -18.92 17.10
CA SER A 783 18.20 -19.00 18.23
C SER A 783 17.44 -19.15 19.54
N LYS A 784 17.82 -20.15 20.35
CA LYS A 784 17.40 -20.38 21.74
C LYS A 784 16.77 -19.13 22.36
N VAL A 785 15.44 -19.12 22.47
CA VAL A 785 14.75 -18.15 23.32
C VAL A 785 15.16 -18.52 24.74
N ALA A 786 15.94 -17.64 25.39
CA ALA A 786 16.62 -17.95 26.63
C ALA A 786 15.64 -18.37 27.74
N GLU A 787 15.92 -19.50 28.40
CA GLU A 787 15.36 -19.77 29.73
C GLU A 787 15.76 -18.63 30.68
N LEU A 788 14.86 -18.26 31.60
CA LEU A 788 15.20 -17.35 32.69
C LEU A 788 16.38 -17.93 33.46
N THR A 789 17.50 -17.20 33.47
CA THR A 789 18.70 -17.55 34.22
C THR A 789 18.38 -17.64 35.72
N PRO A 790 19.16 -18.39 36.51
CA PRO A 790 18.99 -18.45 37.96
C PRO A 790 19.01 -17.06 38.63
N GLN A 791 19.73 -16.09 38.05
CA GLN A 791 19.74 -14.70 38.52
C GLN A 791 18.42 -13.97 38.24
N GLU A 792 17.82 -14.16 37.07
CA GLU A 792 16.54 -13.53 36.71
C GLU A 792 15.37 -14.12 37.51
N ARG A 793 15.36 -15.43 37.77
CA ARG A 793 14.38 -16.05 38.68
C ARG A 793 14.48 -15.47 40.09
N ARG A 794 15.70 -15.23 40.56
CA ARG A 794 15.95 -14.62 41.88
C ARG A 794 15.51 -13.16 41.93
N ARG A 795 15.70 -12.40 40.84
CA ARG A 795 15.24 -11.01 40.69
C ARG A 795 13.72 -10.90 40.68
N LEU A 796 13.03 -11.74 39.91
CA LEU A 796 11.55 -11.78 39.87
C LEU A 796 10.93 -12.22 41.19
N ALA A 797 11.57 -13.15 41.91
CA ALA A 797 11.13 -13.57 43.24
C ALA A 797 11.30 -12.45 44.30
N LEU A 798 12.33 -11.61 44.18
CA LEU A 798 12.53 -10.43 45.02
C LEU A 798 11.54 -9.32 44.68
N GLU A 799 11.28 -9.09 43.39
CA GLU A 799 10.30 -8.12 42.88
C GLU A 799 8.89 -8.46 43.39
N ARG A 800 8.49 -9.74 43.31
CA ARG A 800 7.23 -10.25 43.88
C ARG A 800 7.12 -10.00 45.38
N ARG A 801 8.21 -10.08 46.13
CA ARG A 801 8.24 -9.85 47.59
C ARG A 801 8.23 -8.37 47.96
N SER A 802 8.69 -7.48 47.06
CA SER A 802 8.70 -6.02 47.28
C SER A 802 7.35 -5.33 46.99
N LEU A 803 6.41 -6.04 46.38
CA LEU A 803 5.08 -5.52 46.03
C LEU A 803 4.10 -5.65 47.20
N GLY A 804 3.66 -4.51 47.74
CA GLY A 804 2.68 -4.41 48.83
C GLY A 804 1.29 -4.96 48.47
N ALA A 805 0.42 -5.14 49.47
CA ALA A 805 -0.87 -5.82 49.34
C ALA A 805 -1.83 -5.22 48.29
N ASP A 806 -1.74 -3.92 47.97
CA ASP A 806 -2.63 -3.22 47.02
C ASP A 806 -2.21 -3.30 45.53
N SER A 807 -1.31 -4.22 45.14
CA SER A 807 -0.76 -4.29 43.77
C SER A 807 -1.02 -5.62 43.05
N ASP A 808 -2.27 -6.10 43.12
CA ASP A 808 -2.66 -7.43 42.64
C ASP A 808 -2.37 -7.66 41.14
N TRP A 809 -2.64 -6.68 40.27
CA TRP A 809 -2.38 -6.86 38.82
C TRP A 809 -0.89 -6.96 38.47
N ARG A 810 0.00 -6.27 39.21
CA ARG A 810 1.46 -6.37 39.01
C ARG A 810 1.98 -7.70 39.51
N ARG A 811 1.42 -8.21 40.61
CA ARG A 811 1.73 -9.52 41.16
C ARG A 811 1.26 -10.63 40.21
N GLU A 812 0.10 -10.46 39.59
CA GLU A 812 -0.45 -11.35 38.56
C GLU A 812 0.40 -11.36 37.29
N LEU A 813 0.87 -10.19 36.82
CA LEU A 813 1.79 -10.11 35.69
C LEU A 813 3.13 -10.82 35.96
N VAL A 814 3.67 -10.71 37.17
CA VAL A 814 4.89 -11.44 37.58
C VAL A 814 4.63 -12.94 37.67
N ASN A 815 3.46 -13.36 38.16
CA ASN A 815 3.07 -14.78 38.19
C ASN A 815 2.92 -15.36 36.78
N LEU A 816 2.26 -14.64 35.87
CA LEU A 816 2.10 -15.04 34.47
C LEU A 816 3.44 -15.19 33.76
N ARG A 817 4.40 -14.30 34.04
CA ARG A 817 5.77 -14.42 33.50
C ARG A 817 6.50 -15.67 34.01
N MET A 818 6.27 -16.06 35.27
CA MET A 818 6.83 -17.30 35.83
C MET A 818 6.14 -18.55 35.25
N GLU A 819 4.81 -18.53 35.14
CA GLU A 819 4.02 -19.65 34.62
C GLU A 819 4.31 -19.90 33.12
N MET A 820 4.42 -18.83 32.33
CA MET A 820 4.86 -18.91 30.93
C MET A 820 6.26 -19.50 30.80
N ALA A 821 7.17 -19.23 31.73
CA ALA A 821 8.50 -19.82 31.74
C ALA A 821 8.47 -21.33 32.11
N GLU A 822 7.59 -21.74 33.02
CA GLU A 822 7.38 -23.16 33.36
C GLU A 822 6.71 -23.96 32.24
N ILE A 823 5.75 -23.36 31.54
CA ILE A 823 5.10 -23.97 30.36
C ILE A 823 6.13 -24.16 29.24
N ARG A 824 7.03 -23.20 29.03
CA ARG A 824 8.13 -23.30 28.06
C ARG A 824 9.11 -24.42 28.41
N ALA A 825 9.45 -24.59 29.70
CA ALA A 825 10.31 -25.68 30.15
C ALA A 825 9.67 -27.07 29.97
N LYS A 826 8.34 -27.17 30.10
CA LYS A 826 7.60 -28.43 29.89
C LYS A 826 7.40 -28.80 28.42
N GLN A 827 7.44 -27.83 27.50
CA GLN A 827 7.32 -28.10 26.06
C GLN A 827 8.56 -28.80 25.47
N ASP A 828 9.73 -28.66 26.09
CA ASP A 828 10.97 -29.32 25.65
C ASP A 828 11.10 -30.79 26.10
N GLU A 829 10.26 -31.27 27.04
CA GLU A 829 10.26 -32.67 27.51
C GLU A 829 9.32 -33.60 26.69
N GLY A 830 8.61 -33.06 25.70
CA GLY A 830 7.62 -33.78 24.88
C GLY A 830 8.19 -34.61 23.73
N ALA A 831 9.17 -35.49 23.98
CA ALA A 831 9.53 -36.56 23.03
C ALA A 831 8.77 -37.85 23.40
N PRO A 832 8.05 -38.51 22.47
CA PRO A 832 7.27 -39.71 22.81
C PRO A 832 8.20 -40.90 23.14
N PRO A 833 7.85 -41.76 24.11
CA PRO A 833 8.63 -42.94 24.42
C PRO A 833 8.55 -43.94 23.25
N LYS A 834 9.71 -44.47 22.86
CA LYS A 834 9.82 -45.63 21.97
C LYS A 834 9.15 -46.83 22.63
N TYR A 835 8.15 -47.42 21.98
CA TYR A 835 7.74 -48.78 22.27
C TYR A 835 8.25 -49.72 21.16
N GLN A 836 8.84 -50.83 21.63
CA GLN A 836 9.17 -52.02 20.85
C GLN A 836 7.92 -52.74 20.35
#